data_AF-A0A9X1WJJ7-F1
#
_entry.id   AF-A0A9X1WJJ7-F1
#
_cell.length_a   1.000
_cell.length_b   1.000
_cell.length_c   1.000
_cell.angle_alpha   90.00
_cell.angle_beta   90.00
_cell.angle_gamma   90.00
#
_symmetry.space_group_name_H-M   'P 1'
#
loop_
_entity.id
_entity.type
_entity.pdbx_description
1 polymer ?
#
loop_
_entity_poly.entity_id
_entity_poly.type
_entity_poly.pdbx_seq_one_letter_code
_entity_poly.pdbx_strand_id
1 'polypeptide(L)'
;MKIRIKVKHVVYILGLFLVLIVGLNYGTSPAQRMAEADRGSRQADAEKKEEILRSIDAAKPDEKLKLIEEHMLNDRSSNLPRMYDVYIGPGGTMFSGRSMEVDTRPEFNLKEMVPYLEFYVQSGSSDPDVSTAAKLLAYYYEGSGQWDKASQMLENALERLHITQYTYARNELIFMQVKLAAEQGQYDELLQLSEKLIQENKNQVNPDTMAQLSEYLAQYALVKGKAPEVLKWIQTKMEQQQKQTTDERVHNLYTDQLMEIQNRLSKLTSGGKKALTEVTGTITKSNGEPVAYAGVFLRRQEDDNHSINESEPYQTMTNEHGEYSFEGVLPGSYKLYLGLNISQINGWTWPVLADDGWIDLKGQAKVQENVVFQPLMKLKFPVNEEVIRDKALTFEWEPVAGAAYYNLNVGMKLKSGSSSRTVKQGIVTSRVQIPVQDLYDQISGVSSYSNGNEKVQLDPLSLLGYANTKNQFSWGVEAYSADGKLLTRSDGYRLSNDLTGNLPFFYLKERKMTDADKTLLSGKLDKAEAMYKADADRDPTDMHALHMMLTVLEGKMMLIRGDGKADTDTKKALEAQQVEILERLVELYPTDVYYNWLSDYYFKQADWNNYNRYYTLVKSVSRMKDNSYSDGKHGIALMKQEKPDEAAVYFKESVENDSSHRFIGTYLALHLFMGDSLDEGIQLAAKYPDRMMYNNPLNWEELLLAMKRESTGKRDYSAVLKDKIRLYIQGKDEELKLWQPSADSGLTAMKKFMDALQQVG
;
A
#
# COMPACT_ATOMS: atom_id res chain seq x y z
N MET A 1 -37.69 -29.53 67.22
CA MET A 1 -38.60 -28.54 66.60
C MET A 1 -38.78 -28.91 65.13
N LYS A 2 -39.96 -29.40 64.72
CA LYS A 2 -40.23 -29.83 63.33
C LYS A 2 -40.81 -28.66 62.55
N ILE A 3 -40.02 -28.01 61.68
CA ILE A 3 -40.49 -26.90 60.86
C ILE A 3 -41.34 -27.46 59.72
N ARG A 4 -42.65 -27.18 59.74
CA ARG A 4 -43.57 -27.52 58.65
C ARG A 4 -43.57 -26.40 57.62
N ILE A 5 -42.75 -26.53 56.58
CA ILE A 5 -42.78 -25.59 55.45
C ILE A 5 -43.97 -25.95 54.57
N LYS A 6 -44.92 -25.02 54.40
CA LYS A 6 -46.04 -25.19 53.48
C LYS A 6 -45.50 -25.17 52.04
N VAL A 7 -45.89 -26.14 51.21
CA VAL A 7 -45.41 -26.35 49.82
C VAL A 7 -45.32 -25.06 49.00
N LYS A 8 -46.26 -24.13 49.16
CA LYS A 8 -46.23 -22.82 48.49
C LYS A 8 -44.93 -22.01 48.73
N HIS A 9 -44.33 -22.10 49.92
CA HIS A 9 -43.07 -21.40 50.21
C HIS A 9 -41.87 -22.09 49.56
N VAL A 10 -41.92 -23.42 49.39
CA VAL A 10 -40.89 -24.16 48.64
C VAL A 10 -40.94 -23.76 47.16
N VAL A 11 -42.14 -23.61 46.60
CA VAL A 11 -42.33 -23.13 45.22
C VAL A 11 -41.86 -21.69 45.06
N TYR A 12 -42.13 -20.79 46.01
CA TYR A 12 -41.61 -19.42 45.95
C TYR A 12 -40.09 -19.35 46.09
N ILE A 13 -39.49 -20.17 46.95
CA ILE A 13 -38.03 -20.22 47.10
C ILE A 13 -37.38 -20.78 45.82
N LEU A 14 -37.95 -21.82 45.22
CA LEU A 14 -37.49 -22.38 43.94
C LEU A 14 -37.66 -21.38 42.79
N GLY A 15 -38.79 -20.67 42.74
CA GLY A 15 -39.03 -19.62 41.74
C GLY A 15 -38.05 -18.45 41.89
N LEU A 16 -37.77 -18.01 43.13
CA LEU A 16 -36.79 -16.97 43.41
C LEU A 16 -35.37 -17.42 43.03
N PHE A 17 -35.01 -18.67 43.31
CA PHE A 17 -33.73 -19.26 42.89
C PHE A 17 -33.61 -19.32 41.36
N LEU A 18 -34.68 -19.68 40.65
CA LEU A 18 -34.70 -19.70 39.19
C LEU A 18 -34.56 -18.29 38.60
N VAL A 19 -35.23 -17.29 39.18
CA VAL A 19 -35.10 -15.88 38.76
C VAL A 19 -33.70 -15.34 39.08
N LEU A 20 -33.09 -15.72 40.21
CA LEU A 20 -31.71 -15.38 40.54
C LEU A 20 -30.70 -16.05 39.59
N ILE A 21 -30.91 -17.32 39.23
CA ILE A 21 -30.07 -18.05 38.27
C ILE A 21 -30.20 -17.47 36.87
N VAL A 22 -31.41 -17.06 36.46
CA VAL A 22 -31.63 -16.37 35.18
C VAL A 22 -31.05 -14.95 35.23
N GLY A 23 -31.21 -14.22 36.33
CA GLY A 23 -30.66 -12.88 36.53
C GLY A 23 -29.12 -12.84 36.57
N LEU A 24 -28.49 -13.87 37.15
CA LEU A 24 -27.03 -14.03 37.16
C LEU A 24 -26.49 -14.52 35.80
N ASN A 25 -27.30 -15.25 35.02
CA ASN A 25 -26.91 -15.67 33.66
C ASN A 25 -27.17 -14.62 32.57
N TYR A 26 -28.11 -13.68 32.79
CA TYR A 26 -28.43 -12.60 31.85
C TYR A 26 -27.89 -11.21 32.26
N GLY A 27 -27.27 -11.08 33.44
CA GLY A 27 -26.82 -9.80 34.00
C GLY A 27 -25.43 -9.32 33.56
N THR A 28 -24.66 -10.15 32.85
CA THR A 28 -23.38 -9.75 32.26
C THR A 28 -23.46 -9.99 30.76
N SER A 29 -23.39 -8.93 29.96
CA SER A 29 -23.37 -9.08 28.50
C SER A 29 -22.21 -10.01 28.09
N PRO A 30 -22.32 -10.76 26.98
CA PRO A 30 -21.19 -11.52 26.44
C PRO A 30 -19.91 -10.68 26.33
N ALA A 31 -20.04 -9.39 26.02
CA ALA A 31 -18.95 -8.41 26.00
C ALA A 31 -18.26 -8.23 27.37
N GLN A 32 -18.97 -8.30 28.50
CA GLN A 32 -18.36 -8.22 29.84
C GLN A 32 -17.61 -9.50 30.22
N ARG A 33 -18.16 -10.68 29.91
CA ARG A 33 -17.47 -11.96 30.14
C ARG A 33 -16.21 -12.10 29.29
N MET A 34 -16.25 -11.61 28.05
CA MET A 34 -15.08 -11.54 27.18
C MET A 34 -14.06 -10.48 27.64
N ALA A 35 -14.50 -9.33 28.14
CA ALA A 35 -13.63 -8.32 28.74
C ALA A 35 -12.96 -8.81 30.04
N GLU A 36 -13.65 -9.61 30.84
CA GLU A 36 -13.07 -10.26 32.04
C GLU A 36 -12.08 -11.37 31.66
N ALA A 37 -12.36 -12.16 30.62
CA ALA A 37 -11.43 -13.16 30.08
C ALA A 37 -10.19 -12.53 29.45
N ASP A 38 -10.32 -11.41 28.74
CA ASP A 38 -9.20 -10.67 28.13
C ASP A 38 -8.34 -9.96 29.18
N ARG A 39 -8.97 -9.37 30.22
CA ARG A 39 -8.22 -8.90 31.40
C ARG A 39 -7.46 -10.04 32.06
N GLY A 40 -8.06 -11.22 32.18
CA GLY A 40 -7.39 -12.43 32.69
C GLY A 40 -6.21 -12.87 31.83
N SER A 41 -6.31 -12.79 30.50
CA SER A 41 -5.23 -13.14 29.57
C SER A 41 -4.07 -12.14 29.62
N ARG A 42 -4.35 -10.83 29.57
CA ARG A 42 -3.31 -9.78 29.65
C ARG A 42 -2.60 -9.79 31.00
N GLN A 43 -3.35 -10.08 32.07
CA GLN A 43 -2.77 -10.22 33.40
C GLN A 43 -1.87 -11.47 33.48
N ALA A 44 -2.28 -12.60 32.90
CA ALA A 44 -1.45 -13.80 32.83
C ALA A 44 -0.14 -13.58 32.03
N ASP A 45 -0.20 -12.84 30.92
CA ASP A 45 1.00 -12.49 30.16
C ASP A 45 1.95 -11.57 30.94
N ALA A 46 1.41 -10.57 31.65
CA ALA A 46 2.20 -9.68 32.49
C ALA A 46 2.88 -10.45 33.64
N GLU A 47 2.15 -11.36 34.30
CA GLU A 47 2.70 -12.23 35.35
C GLU A 47 3.82 -13.13 34.82
N LYS A 48 3.65 -13.70 33.61
CA LYS A 48 4.67 -14.53 32.95
C LYS A 48 5.92 -13.72 32.55
N LYS A 49 5.78 -12.47 32.09
CA LYS A 49 6.93 -11.57 31.86
C LYS A 49 7.72 -11.35 33.14
N GLU A 50 7.03 -11.02 34.23
CA GLU A 50 7.67 -10.73 35.50
C GLU A 50 8.36 -11.97 36.10
N GLU A 51 7.82 -13.18 35.86
CA GLU A 51 8.48 -14.44 36.22
C GLU A 51 9.79 -14.65 35.45
N ILE A 52 9.79 -14.42 34.14
CA ILE A 52 10.99 -14.52 33.30
C ILE A 52 12.05 -13.50 33.71
N LEU A 53 11.68 -12.23 33.94
CA LEU A 53 12.66 -11.22 34.37
C LEU A 53 13.28 -11.59 35.73
N ARG A 54 12.46 -12.09 36.67
CA ARG A 54 12.95 -12.58 37.97
C ARG A 54 13.88 -13.78 37.83
N SER A 55 13.61 -14.71 36.92
CA SER A 55 14.48 -15.87 36.69
C SER A 55 15.83 -15.43 36.12
N ILE A 56 15.84 -14.50 35.16
CA ILE A 56 17.05 -13.91 34.59
C ILE A 56 17.88 -13.19 35.67
N ASP A 57 17.24 -12.42 36.56
CA ASP A 57 17.95 -11.66 37.59
C ASP A 57 18.47 -12.51 38.76
N ALA A 58 17.81 -13.62 39.07
CA ALA A 58 18.26 -14.56 40.10
C ALA A 58 19.32 -15.56 39.60
N ALA A 59 19.48 -15.70 38.28
CA ALA A 59 20.40 -16.66 37.66
C ALA A 59 21.89 -16.30 37.86
N LYS A 60 22.74 -17.32 37.86
CA LYS A 60 24.21 -17.15 37.81
C LYS A 60 24.65 -16.59 36.45
N PRO A 61 25.84 -15.97 36.32
CA PRO A 61 26.25 -15.30 35.07
C PRO A 61 26.05 -16.12 33.79
N ASP A 62 26.54 -17.36 33.71
CA ASP A 62 26.42 -18.19 32.51
C ASP A 62 24.97 -18.60 32.20
N GLU A 63 24.15 -18.79 33.23
CA GLU A 63 22.72 -19.13 33.10
C GLU A 63 21.90 -17.90 32.71
N LYS A 64 22.25 -16.74 33.25
CA LYS A 64 21.66 -15.44 32.90
C LYS A 64 21.84 -15.16 31.41
N LEU A 65 23.04 -15.38 30.86
CA LEU A 65 23.31 -15.20 29.43
C LEU A 65 22.42 -16.08 28.55
N LYS A 66 22.27 -17.36 28.89
CA LYS A 66 21.40 -18.29 28.16
C LYS A 66 19.93 -17.90 28.21
N LEU A 67 19.45 -17.43 29.37
CA LEU A 67 18.05 -16.98 29.50
C LEU A 67 17.81 -15.69 28.69
N ILE A 68 18.81 -14.80 28.59
CA ILE A 68 18.74 -13.62 27.74
C ILE A 68 18.71 -14.03 26.26
N GLU A 69 19.57 -14.96 25.84
CA GLU A 69 19.54 -15.55 24.50
C GLU A 69 18.16 -16.12 24.20
N GLU A 70 17.65 -17.00 25.06
CA GLU A 70 16.39 -17.71 24.85
C GLU A 70 15.17 -16.79 24.77
N HIS A 71 15.09 -15.78 25.64
CA HIS A 71 13.88 -14.97 25.79
C HIS A 71 13.93 -13.60 25.10
N MET A 72 15.12 -13.08 24.76
CA MET A 72 15.26 -11.72 24.23
C MET A 72 15.95 -11.66 22.86
N LEU A 73 16.80 -12.63 22.51
CA LEU A 73 17.58 -12.60 21.25
C LEU A 73 17.14 -13.67 20.24
N ASN A 74 16.85 -14.89 20.69
CA ASN A 74 16.43 -15.99 19.83
C ASN A 74 15.18 -15.63 19.04
N ASP A 75 15.20 -16.01 17.77
CA ASP A 75 14.16 -15.71 16.78
C ASP A 75 13.95 -14.21 16.49
N ARG A 76 14.61 -13.26 17.18
CA ARG A 76 14.46 -11.81 16.98
C ARG A 76 15.42 -11.30 15.90
N SER A 77 14.87 -10.61 14.89
CA SER A 77 15.71 -9.87 13.94
C SER A 77 16.14 -8.52 14.54
N SER A 78 17.40 -8.16 14.35
CA SER A 78 17.94 -6.82 14.58
C SER A 78 17.88 -5.91 13.34
N ASN A 79 17.30 -6.41 12.23
CA ASN A 79 17.03 -5.62 11.03
C ASN A 79 15.61 -5.08 11.10
N LEU A 80 15.45 -3.75 11.10
CA LEU A 80 14.13 -3.11 11.19
C LEU A 80 13.11 -3.65 10.17
N PRO A 81 13.47 -3.95 8.89
CA PRO A 81 12.57 -4.55 7.90
C PRO A 81 12.04 -5.94 8.25
N ARG A 82 12.58 -6.61 9.27
CA ARG A 82 12.19 -7.95 9.72
C ARG A 82 11.91 -8.01 11.23
N MET A 83 11.93 -6.88 11.92
CA MET A 83 11.81 -6.81 13.38
C MET A 83 10.35 -6.89 13.84
N TYR A 84 9.42 -6.45 13.01
CA TYR A 84 8.00 -6.26 13.34
C TYR A 84 7.07 -7.30 12.73
N ASP A 85 5.87 -7.43 13.29
CA ASP A 85 4.84 -8.37 12.82
C ASP A 85 4.16 -7.87 11.54
N VAL A 86 3.91 -6.56 11.49
CA VAL A 86 3.19 -5.93 10.38
C VAL A 86 3.87 -4.64 9.96
N TYR A 87 3.88 -4.41 8.66
CA TYR A 87 4.29 -3.16 8.05
C TYR A 87 3.09 -2.53 7.37
N ILE A 88 2.84 -1.26 7.66
CA ILE A 88 1.71 -0.51 7.10
C ILE A 88 2.20 0.78 6.46
N GLY A 89 1.58 1.16 5.35
CA GLY A 89 1.75 2.47 4.73
C GLY A 89 0.66 2.73 3.72
N PRO A 90 0.72 3.87 3.01
CA PRO A 90 -0.23 4.22 1.96
C PRO A 90 -0.41 3.08 0.94
N GLY A 91 0.69 2.50 0.43
CA GLY A 91 0.64 1.44 -0.59
C GLY A 91 0.15 0.08 -0.09
N GLY A 92 -0.14 -0.07 1.20
CA GLY A 92 -0.81 -1.26 1.73
C GLY A 92 -0.22 -1.81 3.01
N THR A 93 -0.41 -3.12 3.19
CA THR A 93 -0.03 -3.86 4.40
C THR A 93 0.78 -5.09 4.03
N MET A 94 1.82 -5.35 4.81
CA MET A 94 2.68 -6.52 4.67
C MET A 94 2.81 -7.20 6.03
N PHE A 95 2.75 -8.53 6.07
CA PHE A 95 3.00 -9.32 7.28
C PHE A 95 4.39 -9.92 7.21
N SER A 96 5.12 -9.92 8.32
CA SER A 96 6.36 -10.68 8.39
C SER A 96 6.04 -12.17 8.35
N GLY A 97 6.85 -12.96 7.65
CA GLY A 97 6.62 -14.39 7.44
C GLY A 97 6.78 -15.28 8.68
N ARG A 98 6.84 -14.70 9.89
CA ARG A 98 6.71 -15.49 11.12
C ARG A 98 5.32 -16.10 11.15
N SER A 99 5.21 -17.39 11.47
CA SER A 99 3.90 -18.02 11.59
C SER A 99 3.05 -17.22 12.57
N MET A 100 1.85 -16.81 12.16
CA MET A 100 0.81 -16.29 13.06
C MET A 100 0.27 -17.38 14.02
N GLU A 101 1.02 -18.47 14.25
CA GLU A 101 0.81 -19.26 15.45
C GLU A 101 1.08 -18.31 16.61
N VAL A 102 0.06 -18.13 17.46
CA VAL A 102 0.13 -17.28 18.64
C VAL A 102 1.33 -17.77 19.45
N ASP A 103 2.47 -17.09 19.30
CA ASP A 103 3.65 -17.40 20.08
C ASP A 103 3.25 -17.12 21.53
N THR A 104 3.18 -18.18 22.32
CA THR A 104 2.82 -18.10 23.73
C THR A 104 3.94 -17.47 24.57
N ARG A 105 5.07 -17.09 23.95
CA ARG A 105 6.16 -16.36 24.58
C ARG A 105 5.75 -14.91 24.84
N PRO A 106 5.97 -14.39 26.05
CA PRO A 106 5.72 -12.99 26.34
C PRO A 106 6.64 -12.07 25.54
N GLU A 107 6.09 -11.06 24.87
CA GLU A 107 6.87 -10.06 24.14
C GLU A 107 7.50 -9.02 25.08
N PHE A 108 8.82 -8.87 25.08
CA PHE A 108 9.51 -7.77 25.77
C PHE A 108 9.63 -6.55 24.85
N ASN A 109 9.32 -5.37 25.39
CA ASN A 109 9.60 -4.12 24.69
C ASN A 109 11.09 -3.77 24.80
N LEU A 110 11.58 -2.87 23.96
CA LEU A 110 13.01 -2.58 23.89
C LEU A 110 13.58 -2.03 25.21
N LYS A 111 12.83 -1.16 25.90
CA LYS A 111 13.22 -0.58 27.19
C LYS A 111 13.42 -1.65 28.27
N GLU A 112 12.53 -2.63 28.32
CA GLU A 112 12.63 -3.76 29.25
C GLU A 112 13.88 -4.60 29.01
N MET A 113 14.32 -4.72 27.75
CA MET A 113 15.48 -5.53 27.37
C MET A 113 16.82 -4.84 27.63
N VAL A 114 16.90 -3.49 27.63
CA VAL A 114 18.16 -2.73 27.73
C VAL A 114 19.14 -3.26 28.80
N PRO A 115 18.78 -3.38 30.10
CA PRO A 115 19.75 -3.79 31.12
C PRO A 115 20.32 -5.19 30.88
N TYR A 116 19.55 -6.07 30.25
CA TYR A 116 19.95 -7.43 29.92
C TYR A 116 20.81 -7.47 28.66
N LEU A 117 20.46 -6.68 27.64
CA LEU A 117 21.26 -6.56 26.43
C LEU A 117 22.62 -5.92 26.70
N GLU A 118 22.71 -4.94 27.59
CA GLU A 118 23.98 -4.35 28.01
C GLU A 118 24.88 -5.38 28.70
N PHE A 119 24.29 -6.16 29.62
CA PHE A 119 24.99 -7.27 30.27
C PHE A 119 25.50 -8.29 29.24
N TYR A 120 24.68 -8.60 28.23
CA TYR A 120 25.02 -9.53 27.17
C TYR A 120 26.16 -9.01 26.26
N VAL A 121 26.12 -7.74 25.84
CA VAL A 121 27.21 -7.13 25.05
C VAL A 121 28.52 -7.10 25.83
N GLN A 122 28.48 -6.97 27.16
CA GLN A 122 29.68 -6.97 28.01
C GLN A 122 30.20 -8.39 28.31
N SER A 123 29.30 -9.34 28.55
CA SER A 123 29.65 -10.62 29.20
C SER A 123 29.26 -11.88 28.41
N GLY A 124 28.50 -11.74 27.32
CA GLY A 124 27.93 -12.84 26.51
C GLY A 124 28.93 -13.74 25.80
N SER A 125 28.49 -14.55 24.86
CA SER A 125 29.40 -15.27 23.95
C SER A 125 29.93 -14.37 22.84
N SER A 126 31.08 -14.74 22.27
CA SER A 126 31.67 -14.07 21.09
C SER A 126 31.07 -14.62 19.79
N ASP A 127 29.74 -14.67 19.71
CA ASP A 127 28.98 -15.21 18.57
C ASP A 127 28.08 -14.11 17.95
N PRO A 128 27.32 -14.39 16.87
CA PRO A 128 26.50 -13.37 16.21
C PRO A 128 25.43 -12.71 17.08
N ASP A 129 25.02 -13.31 18.20
CA ASP A 129 23.95 -12.76 19.05
C ASP A 129 24.42 -11.47 19.75
N VAL A 130 25.73 -11.32 19.99
CA VAL A 130 26.31 -10.06 20.49
C VAL A 130 26.08 -8.91 19.51
N SER A 131 26.04 -9.20 18.20
CA SER A 131 25.73 -8.20 17.17
C SER A 131 24.26 -7.79 17.24
N THR A 132 23.35 -8.76 17.36
CA THR A 132 21.91 -8.52 17.53
C THR A 132 21.65 -7.63 18.76
N ALA A 133 22.25 -7.97 19.91
CA ALA A 133 22.11 -7.18 21.13
C ALA A 133 22.64 -5.74 20.97
N ALA A 134 23.82 -5.58 20.38
CA ALA A 134 24.43 -4.27 20.16
C ALA A 134 23.63 -3.38 19.21
N LYS A 135 23.06 -3.95 18.13
CA LYS A 135 22.19 -3.22 17.19
C LYS A 135 20.90 -2.74 17.86
N LEU A 136 20.26 -3.59 18.66
CA LEU A 136 19.06 -3.23 19.44
C LEU A 136 19.36 -2.10 20.44
N LEU A 137 20.49 -2.17 21.14
CA LEU A 137 20.95 -1.08 22.02
C LEU A 137 21.28 0.19 21.25
N ALA A 138 21.89 0.09 20.06
CA ALA A 138 22.19 1.24 19.23
C ALA A 138 20.91 2.00 18.85
N TYR A 139 19.85 1.30 18.40
CA TYR A 139 18.56 1.94 18.12
C TYR A 139 17.92 2.58 19.37
N TYR A 140 18.02 1.93 20.53
CA TYR A 140 17.50 2.49 21.79
C TYR A 140 18.22 3.79 22.17
N TYR A 141 19.55 3.79 22.07
CA TYR A 141 20.38 4.93 22.44
C TYR A 141 20.33 6.07 21.41
N GLU A 142 20.25 5.75 20.12
CA GLU A 142 19.96 6.67 19.02
C GLU A 142 18.68 7.46 19.31
N GLY A 143 17.55 6.77 19.57
CA GLY A 143 16.27 7.43 19.85
C GLY A 143 16.26 8.28 21.13
N SER A 144 17.21 8.05 22.04
CA SER A 144 17.38 8.85 23.27
C SER A 144 18.46 9.93 23.15
N GLY A 145 19.04 10.13 21.96
CA GLY A 145 20.13 11.08 21.72
C GLY A 145 21.47 10.72 22.40
N GLN A 146 21.63 9.48 22.87
CA GLN A 146 22.84 8.97 23.53
C GLN A 146 23.80 8.33 22.51
N TRP A 147 24.18 9.10 21.48
CA TRP A 147 24.98 8.65 20.35
C TRP A 147 26.31 8.01 20.74
N ASP A 148 27.02 8.59 21.71
CA ASP A 148 28.29 8.06 22.20
C ASP A 148 28.14 6.64 22.77
N LYS A 149 27.04 6.37 23.49
CA LYS A 149 26.76 5.03 24.01
C LYS A 149 26.39 4.07 22.89
N ALA A 150 25.62 4.50 21.90
CA ALA A 150 25.30 3.67 20.74
C ALA A 150 26.59 3.22 20.02
N SER A 151 27.48 4.16 19.71
CA SER A 151 28.80 3.88 19.12
C SER A 151 29.64 2.95 19.99
N GLN A 152 29.68 3.19 21.31
CA GLN A 152 30.43 2.35 22.25
C GLN A 152 29.90 0.90 22.29
N MET A 153 28.58 0.69 22.28
CA MET A 153 28.02 -0.67 22.28
C MET A 153 28.36 -1.43 20.99
N LEU A 154 28.32 -0.74 19.84
CA LEU A 154 28.71 -1.33 18.55
C LEU A 154 30.20 -1.68 18.51
N GLU A 155 31.08 -0.80 19.02
CA GLU A 155 32.52 -1.04 19.06
C GLU A 155 32.87 -2.20 19.99
N ASN A 156 32.31 -2.23 21.21
CA ASN A 156 32.51 -3.33 22.16
C ASN A 156 32.10 -4.69 21.55
N ALA A 157 30.96 -4.75 20.85
CA ALA A 157 30.54 -5.98 20.19
C ALA A 157 31.46 -6.35 19.02
N LEU A 158 31.93 -5.37 18.25
CA LEU A 158 32.83 -5.59 17.12
C LEU A 158 34.20 -6.13 17.57
N GLU A 159 34.75 -5.68 18.69
CA GLU A 159 36.01 -6.19 19.24
C GLU A 159 35.93 -7.66 19.67
N ARG A 160 34.73 -8.10 20.09
CA ARG A 160 34.50 -9.46 20.58
C ARG A 160 34.26 -10.49 19.47
N LEU A 161 33.83 -10.04 18.29
CA LEU A 161 33.53 -10.90 17.15
C LEU A 161 34.80 -11.29 16.37
N HIS A 162 34.99 -12.59 16.17
CA HIS A 162 36.10 -13.10 15.36
C HIS A 162 36.03 -12.66 13.89
N ILE A 163 37.12 -12.04 13.41
CA ILE A 163 37.18 -11.36 12.09
C ILE A 163 36.77 -12.26 10.93
N THR A 164 37.19 -13.52 10.90
CA THR A 164 36.96 -14.41 9.75
C THR A 164 35.77 -15.35 9.91
N GLN A 165 35.24 -15.53 11.11
CA GLN A 165 34.15 -16.48 11.38
C GLN A 165 32.79 -15.81 11.27
N TYR A 166 32.71 -14.54 11.66
CA TYR A 166 31.45 -13.80 11.76
C TYR A 166 31.48 -12.52 10.91
N THR A 167 32.07 -12.60 9.71
CA THR A 167 32.24 -11.47 8.79
C THR A 167 30.91 -10.73 8.52
N TYR A 168 29.80 -11.46 8.34
CA TYR A 168 28.49 -10.85 8.13
C TYR A 168 28.05 -9.99 9.33
N ALA A 169 28.07 -10.56 10.54
CA ALA A 169 27.68 -9.83 11.76
C ALA A 169 28.58 -8.62 12.03
N ARG A 170 29.89 -8.74 11.75
CA ARG A 170 30.84 -7.61 11.83
C ARG A 170 30.50 -6.50 10.84
N ASN A 171 30.17 -6.86 9.60
CA ASN A 171 29.82 -5.90 8.56
C ASN A 171 28.54 -5.13 8.92
N GLU A 172 27.54 -5.80 9.52
CA GLU A 172 26.34 -5.12 10.01
C GLU A 172 26.65 -4.10 11.11
N LEU A 173 27.56 -4.42 12.05
CA LEU A 173 27.98 -3.47 13.08
C LEU A 173 28.73 -2.27 12.51
N ILE A 174 29.67 -2.50 11.58
CA ILE A 174 30.40 -1.43 10.90
C ILE A 174 29.43 -0.54 10.11
N PHE A 175 28.46 -1.14 9.42
CA PHE A 175 27.44 -0.40 8.69
C PHE A 175 26.56 0.45 9.62
N MET A 176 26.17 -0.06 10.79
CA MET A 176 25.46 0.75 11.80
C MET A 176 26.32 1.93 12.30
N GLN A 177 27.63 1.75 12.44
CA GLN A 177 28.54 2.88 12.75
C GLN A 177 28.59 3.90 11.59
N VAL A 178 28.58 3.45 10.34
CA VAL A 178 28.48 4.35 9.16
C VAL A 178 27.20 5.18 9.22
N LYS A 179 26.06 4.54 9.52
CA LYS A 179 24.76 5.22 9.68
C LYS A 179 24.86 6.31 10.76
N LEU A 180 25.31 5.96 11.96
CA LEU A 180 25.44 6.91 13.09
C LEU A 180 26.36 8.08 12.75
N ALA A 181 27.48 7.83 12.07
CA ALA A 181 28.39 8.88 11.63
C ALA A 181 27.75 9.80 10.58
N ALA A 182 26.94 9.25 9.67
CA ALA A 182 26.21 10.02 8.67
C ALA A 182 25.19 10.96 9.31
N GLU A 183 24.38 10.44 10.24
CA GLU A 183 23.32 11.19 10.94
C GLU A 183 23.90 12.31 11.80
N GLN A 184 25.10 12.12 12.35
CA GLN A 184 25.82 13.14 13.12
C GLN A 184 26.63 14.12 12.26
N GLY A 185 26.63 13.96 10.93
CA GLY A 185 27.46 14.76 10.02
C GLY A 185 28.97 14.56 10.20
N GLN A 186 29.40 13.44 10.81
CA GLN A 186 30.78 13.04 11.03
C GLN A 186 31.37 12.40 9.77
N TYR A 187 31.50 13.22 8.72
CA TYR A 187 31.78 12.75 7.37
C TYR A 187 33.16 12.11 7.17
N ASP A 188 34.18 12.50 7.93
CA ASP A 188 35.51 11.89 7.81
C ASP A 188 35.49 10.46 8.37
N GLU A 189 34.77 10.25 9.49
CA GLU A 189 34.55 8.94 10.09
C GLU A 189 33.68 8.04 9.20
N LEU A 190 32.60 8.60 8.61
CA LEU A 190 31.78 7.91 7.60
C LEU A 190 32.66 7.34 6.49
N LEU A 191 33.57 8.13 5.92
CA LEU A 191 34.44 7.67 4.83
C LEU A 191 35.40 6.56 5.29
N GLN A 192 36.00 6.71 6.47
CA GLN A 192 36.91 5.71 7.03
C GLN A 192 36.19 4.38 7.28
N LEU A 193 35.00 4.41 7.88
CA LEU A 193 34.19 3.21 8.14
C LEU A 193 33.67 2.58 6.85
N SER A 194 33.29 3.40 5.86
CA SER A 194 32.89 2.93 4.52
C SER A 194 34.03 2.19 3.83
N GLU A 195 35.26 2.71 3.90
CA GLU A 195 36.43 2.06 3.35
C GLU A 195 36.74 0.74 4.08
N LYS A 196 36.66 0.74 5.42
CA LYS A 196 36.82 -0.47 6.24
C LYS A 196 35.81 -1.55 5.85
N LEU A 197 34.53 -1.19 5.72
CA LEU A 197 33.45 -2.10 5.31
C LEU A 197 33.71 -2.74 3.95
N ILE A 198 34.24 -1.97 2.99
CA ILE A 198 34.57 -2.47 1.66
C ILE A 198 35.85 -3.33 1.66
N GLN A 199 36.86 -2.97 2.46
CA GLN A 199 38.14 -3.67 2.51
C GLN A 199 38.09 -4.99 3.29
N GLU A 200 37.33 -5.05 4.40
CA GLU A 200 37.13 -6.29 5.17
C GLU A 200 36.32 -7.32 4.36
N ASN A 201 35.63 -6.88 3.30
CA ASN A 201 34.70 -7.69 2.55
C ASN A 201 35.27 -8.22 1.21
N LYS A 202 36.38 -8.96 1.29
CA LYS A 202 37.13 -9.43 0.10
C LYS A 202 36.38 -10.42 -0.80
N ASN A 203 35.27 -11.02 -0.35
CA ASN A 203 34.61 -12.11 -1.09
C ASN A 203 33.08 -11.96 -1.32
N GLN A 204 32.31 -11.25 -0.49
CA GLN A 204 30.84 -11.19 -0.61
C GLN A 204 30.27 -9.93 0.07
N VAL A 205 30.21 -8.82 -0.66
CA VAL A 205 29.38 -7.70 -0.19
C VAL A 205 27.91 -8.11 -0.27
N ASN A 206 27.08 -7.60 0.65
CA ASN A 206 25.62 -7.72 0.57
C ASN A 206 25.13 -6.57 -0.33
N PRO A 207 24.39 -6.84 -1.43
CA PRO A 207 23.87 -5.81 -2.32
C PRO A 207 23.07 -4.73 -1.57
N ASP A 208 22.27 -5.15 -0.61
CA ASP A 208 21.41 -4.26 0.18
C ASP A 208 22.24 -3.26 1.00
N THR A 209 23.31 -3.74 1.64
CA THR A 209 24.24 -2.90 2.38
C THR A 209 24.97 -1.90 1.47
N MET A 210 25.31 -2.29 0.23
CA MET A 210 25.93 -1.36 -0.73
C MET A 210 24.95 -0.30 -1.22
N ALA A 211 23.70 -0.68 -1.47
CA ALA A 211 22.64 0.26 -1.84
C ALA A 211 22.49 1.32 -0.74
N GLN A 212 22.37 0.92 0.53
CA GLN A 212 22.27 1.86 1.64
C GLN A 212 23.54 2.70 1.84
N LEU A 213 24.73 2.08 1.77
CA LEU A 213 26.02 2.78 1.90
C LEU A 213 26.14 3.91 0.88
N SER A 214 25.67 3.65 -0.34
CA SER A 214 25.71 4.63 -1.41
C SER A 214 24.88 5.88 -1.13
N GLU A 215 23.77 5.74 -0.39
CA GLU A 215 22.91 6.85 -0.01
C GLU A 215 23.68 7.81 0.90
N TYR A 216 24.34 7.27 1.94
CA TYR A 216 25.15 8.07 2.85
C TYR A 216 26.35 8.72 2.15
N LEU A 217 26.97 8.03 1.19
CA LEU A 217 28.02 8.62 0.35
C LEU A 217 27.47 9.72 -0.57
N ALA A 218 26.23 9.59 -1.04
CA ALA A 218 25.57 10.63 -1.82
C ALA A 218 25.24 11.87 -1.00
N GLN A 219 24.80 11.69 0.25
CA GLN A 219 24.64 12.77 1.21
C GLN A 219 25.96 13.51 1.45
N TYR A 220 27.05 12.76 1.70
CA TYR A 220 28.40 13.31 1.83
C TYR A 220 28.82 14.13 0.60
N ALA A 221 28.66 13.55 -0.59
CA ALA A 221 28.97 14.16 -1.88
C ALA A 221 28.29 15.53 -2.03
N LEU A 222 27.00 15.60 -1.68
CA LEU A 222 26.21 16.81 -1.79
C LEU A 222 26.69 17.89 -0.81
N VAL A 223 26.89 17.53 0.46
CA VAL A 223 27.29 18.47 1.52
C VAL A 223 28.69 19.03 1.29
N LYS A 224 29.64 18.20 0.85
CA LYS A 224 31.01 18.64 0.58
C LYS A 224 31.20 19.22 -0.82
N GLY A 225 30.19 19.13 -1.69
CA GLY A 225 30.32 19.50 -3.11
C GLY A 225 31.31 18.62 -3.86
N LYS A 226 31.49 17.37 -3.42
CA LYS A 226 32.43 16.37 -3.98
C LYS A 226 31.72 15.26 -4.74
N ALA A 227 30.55 15.57 -5.30
CA ALA A 227 29.75 14.60 -6.03
C ALA A 227 30.49 13.98 -7.23
N PRO A 228 31.28 14.72 -8.04
CA PRO A 228 32.08 14.11 -9.10
C PRO A 228 33.11 13.09 -8.59
N GLU A 229 33.74 13.35 -7.45
CA GLU A 229 34.74 12.47 -6.84
C GLU A 229 34.10 11.19 -6.30
N VAL A 230 32.97 11.31 -5.59
CA VAL A 230 32.22 10.16 -5.09
C VAL A 230 31.66 9.34 -6.25
N LEU A 231 31.11 9.98 -7.29
CA LEU A 231 30.67 9.31 -8.51
C LEU A 231 31.81 8.50 -9.15
N LYS A 232 32.99 9.11 -9.31
CA LYS A 232 34.17 8.43 -9.85
C LYS A 232 34.62 7.27 -8.97
N TRP A 233 34.57 7.43 -7.65
CA TRP A 233 34.89 6.36 -6.71
C TRP A 233 33.91 5.19 -6.83
N ILE A 234 32.59 5.45 -6.89
CA ILE A 234 31.55 4.44 -7.11
C ILE A 234 31.81 3.71 -8.44
N GLN A 235 32.06 4.43 -9.54
CA GLN A 235 32.39 3.86 -10.84
C GLN A 235 33.64 2.98 -10.80
N THR A 236 34.69 3.42 -10.12
CA THR A 236 35.92 2.63 -9.98
C THR A 236 35.65 1.33 -9.22
N LYS A 237 34.78 1.37 -8.20
CA LYS A 237 34.35 0.17 -7.47
C LYS A 237 33.46 -0.74 -8.33
N MET A 238 32.57 -0.18 -9.16
CA MET A 238 31.80 -0.93 -10.17
C MET A 238 32.73 -1.73 -11.08
N GLU A 239 33.75 -1.08 -11.65
CA GLU A 239 34.70 -1.73 -12.55
C GLU A 239 35.56 -2.80 -11.85
N GLN A 240 35.91 -2.59 -10.58
CA GLN A 240 36.68 -3.56 -9.80
C GLN A 240 35.85 -4.80 -9.47
N GLN A 241 34.59 -4.63 -9.05
CA GLN A 241 33.70 -5.75 -8.73
C GLN A 241 33.22 -6.52 -9.97
N GLN A 242 32.96 -5.83 -11.09
CA GLN A 242 32.66 -6.48 -12.37
C GLN A 242 33.76 -7.45 -12.81
N LYS A 243 35.01 -7.21 -12.41
CA LYS A 243 36.15 -8.08 -12.70
C LYS A 243 36.30 -9.25 -11.71
N GLN A 244 35.61 -9.22 -10.57
CA GLN A 244 35.76 -10.17 -9.46
C GLN A 244 34.59 -11.15 -9.30
N THR A 245 33.38 -10.79 -9.75
CA THR A 245 32.23 -11.70 -9.72
C THR A 245 32.10 -12.52 -11.01
N THR A 246 31.89 -13.83 -10.87
CA THR A 246 31.60 -14.74 -12.00
C THR A 246 30.11 -15.10 -12.11
N ASP A 247 29.28 -14.67 -11.16
CA ASP A 247 27.84 -14.92 -11.16
C ASP A 247 27.10 -13.77 -11.86
N GLU A 248 26.50 -14.07 -13.01
CA GLU A 248 25.83 -13.12 -13.89
C GLU A 248 24.57 -12.50 -13.24
N ARG A 249 23.86 -13.23 -12.36
CA ARG A 249 22.66 -12.68 -11.70
C ARG A 249 23.03 -11.68 -10.62
N VAL A 250 24.03 -12.04 -9.83
CA VAL A 250 24.61 -11.15 -8.82
C VAL A 250 25.20 -9.92 -9.53
N HIS A 251 25.90 -10.11 -10.65
CA HIS A 251 26.43 -9.03 -11.47
C HIS A 251 25.35 -8.04 -11.93
N ASN A 252 24.24 -8.52 -12.46
CA ASN A 252 23.16 -7.66 -12.98
C ASN A 252 22.48 -6.87 -11.86
N LEU A 253 22.13 -7.52 -10.74
CA LEU A 253 21.50 -6.85 -9.58
C LEU A 253 22.38 -5.70 -9.05
N TYR A 254 23.69 -5.95 -8.90
CA TYR A 254 24.64 -4.94 -8.45
C TYR A 254 24.77 -3.78 -9.44
N THR A 255 24.82 -4.09 -10.73
CA THR A 255 24.99 -3.08 -11.78
C THR A 255 23.77 -2.18 -11.85
N ASP A 256 22.57 -2.74 -11.72
CA ASP A 256 21.31 -1.99 -11.71
C ASP A 256 21.23 -1.03 -10.52
N GLN A 257 21.50 -1.51 -9.30
CA GLN A 257 21.55 -0.67 -8.09
C GLN A 257 22.57 0.47 -8.23
N LEU A 258 23.80 0.16 -8.68
CA LEU A 258 24.86 1.17 -8.84
C LEU A 258 24.58 2.17 -9.97
N MET A 259 23.92 1.74 -11.05
CA MET A 259 23.44 2.65 -12.10
C MET A 259 22.34 3.58 -11.59
N GLU A 260 21.42 3.09 -10.76
CA GLU A 260 20.38 3.92 -10.13
C GLU A 260 21.01 5.03 -9.27
N ILE A 261 21.99 4.67 -8.46
CA ILE A 261 22.77 5.58 -7.62
C ILE A 261 23.50 6.63 -8.48
N GLN A 262 24.18 6.18 -9.54
CA GLN A 262 24.88 7.07 -10.47
C GLN A 262 23.90 8.05 -11.13
N ASN A 263 22.76 7.55 -11.59
CA ASN A 263 21.70 8.35 -12.21
C ASN A 263 21.17 9.40 -11.21
N ARG A 264 20.95 9.00 -9.96
CA ARG A 264 20.44 9.88 -8.91
C ARG A 264 21.45 10.97 -8.51
N LEU A 265 22.70 10.60 -8.29
CA LEU A 265 23.78 11.56 -8.05
C LEU A 265 23.97 12.52 -9.23
N SER A 266 23.84 12.01 -10.46
CA SER A 266 23.87 12.84 -11.67
C SER A 266 22.69 13.81 -11.73
N LYS A 267 21.47 13.37 -11.35
CA LYS A 267 20.30 14.25 -11.24
C LYS A 267 20.48 15.35 -10.18
N LEU A 268 20.96 14.97 -8.99
CA LEU A 268 21.21 15.88 -7.88
C LEU A 268 22.26 16.95 -8.22
N THR A 269 23.29 16.59 -8.97
CA THR A 269 24.33 17.53 -9.43
C THR A 269 23.87 18.42 -10.59
N SER A 270 22.96 17.93 -11.44
CA SER A 270 22.43 18.67 -12.59
C SER A 270 21.37 19.72 -12.19
N GLY A 271 20.67 19.52 -11.08
CA GLY A 271 19.56 20.36 -10.61
C GLY A 271 19.95 21.59 -9.78
N GLY A 272 21.25 21.89 -9.64
CA GLY A 272 21.76 22.90 -8.71
C GLY A 272 21.80 22.40 -7.25
N LYS A 273 22.52 23.12 -6.37
CA LYS A 273 22.65 22.73 -4.96
C LYS A 273 21.29 22.78 -4.25
N LYS A 274 20.64 21.64 -4.09
CA LYS A 274 19.54 21.45 -3.16
C LYS A 274 20.11 21.01 -1.81
N ALA A 275 19.69 21.64 -0.73
CA ALA A 275 20.13 21.29 0.62
C ALA A 275 19.56 19.92 1.04
N LEU A 276 20.24 19.24 1.96
CA LEU A 276 19.67 18.09 2.67
C LEU A 276 18.55 18.57 3.60
N THR A 277 17.57 17.69 3.83
CA THR A 277 16.42 17.97 4.69
C THR A 277 16.41 17.04 5.90
N GLU A 278 16.16 17.60 7.08
CA GLU A 278 15.79 16.83 8.27
C GLU A 278 14.29 16.51 8.21
N VAL A 279 13.90 15.24 8.32
CA VAL A 279 12.48 14.82 8.37
C VAL A 279 12.17 14.26 9.75
N THR A 280 11.27 14.90 10.48
CA THR A 280 10.93 14.54 11.87
C THR A 280 9.45 14.24 12.03
N GLY A 281 9.06 13.61 13.14
CA GLY A 281 7.65 13.51 13.47
C GLY A 281 7.38 12.72 14.73
N THR A 282 6.10 12.56 15.03
CA THR A 282 5.61 11.74 16.14
C THR A 282 4.62 10.69 15.64
N ILE A 283 4.60 9.52 16.28
CA ILE A 283 3.58 8.50 16.09
C ILE A 283 2.80 8.36 17.39
N THR A 284 1.53 8.74 17.35
CA THR A 284 0.65 8.69 18.52
C THR A 284 -0.69 8.05 18.18
N LYS A 285 -1.38 7.55 19.18
CA LYS A 285 -2.81 7.25 19.10
C LYS A 285 -3.61 8.53 19.38
N SER A 286 -4.85 8.60 18.89
CA SER A 286 -5.70 9.79 19.08
C SER A 286 -6.11 10.04 20.54
N ASN A 287 -5.89 9.07 21.43
CA ASN A 287 -6.00 9.23 22.88
C ASN A 287 -4.75 9.88 23.53
N GLY A 288 -3.71 10.20 22.75
CA GLY A 288 -2.45 10.80 23.21
C GLY A 288 -1.37 9.80 23.62
N GLU A 289 -1.63 8.49 23.58
CA GLU A 289 -0.64 7.47 23.88
C GLU A 289 0.44 7.42 22.78
N PRO A 290 1.72 7.53 23.12
CA PRO A 290 2.80 7.42 22.14
C PRO A 290 2.96 5.97 21.66
N VAL A 291 3.25 5.80 20.37
CA VAL A 291 3.63 4.50 19.82
C VAL A 291 5.13 4.38 19.89
N ALA A 292 5.64 3.91 21.03
CA ALA A 292 7.07 3.78 21.27
C ALA A 292 7.69 2.60 20.53
N TYR A 293 8.95 2.74 20.11
CA TYR A 293 9.76 1.70 19.47
C TYR A 293 9.17 1.08 18.18
N ALA A 294 8.29 1.80 17.48
CA ALA A 294 7.84 1.45 16.13
C ALA A 294 8.94 1.74 15.10
N GLY A 295 9.03 0.91 14.07
CA GLY A 295 9.92 1.13 12.94
C GLY A 295 9.33 2.18 12.02
N VAL A 296 10.16 3.08 11.50
CA VAL A 296 9.75 4.15 10.58
C VAL A 296 10.64 4.08 9.36
N PHE A 297 10.02 4.00 8.19
CA PHE A 297 10.68 3.89 6.90
C PHE A 297 10.22 5.05 6.01
N LEU A 298 11.17 5.83 5.50
CA LEU A 298 10.90 6.92 4.57
C LEU A 298 11.25 6.44 3.15
N ARG A 299 10.25 5.92 2.45
CA ARG A 299 10.42 5.22 1.17
C ARG A 299 10.31 6.20 0.01
N ARG A 300 11.16 6.04 -0.99
CA ARG A 300 11.14 6.87 -2.20
C ARG A 300 9.95 6.48 -3.08
N GLN A 301 9.54 7.39 -3.97
CA GLN A 301 8.48 7.12 -4.94
C GLN A 301 8.78 5.88 -5.80
N GLU A 302 10.03 5.68 -6.20
CA GLU A 302 10.47 4.50 -6.95
C GLU A 302 10.46 3.18 -6.17
N ASP A 303 10.53 3.24 -4.82
CA ASP A 303 10.58 2.05 -3.95
C ASP A 303 9.17 1.59 -3.51
N ASP A 304 8.13 2.41 -3.74
CA ASP A 304 6.76 2.16 -3.26
C ASP A 304 6.10 0.90 -3.85
N ASN A 305 6.71 0.32 -4.90
CA ASN A 305 6.20 -0.84 -5.65
C ASN A 305 6.64 -2.22 -5.12
N HIS A 306 7.53 -2.26 -4.13
CA HIS A 306 8.01 -3.50 -3.53
C HIS A 306 7.73 -3.57 -2.04
N SER A 307 7.90 -4.77 -1.47
CA SER A 307 7.82 -4.96 -0.02
C SER A 307 9.03 -4.35 0.68
N ILE A 308 8.83 -3.85 1.91
CA ILE A 308 9.91 -3.34 2.76
C ILE A 308 10.99 -4.41 2.90
N ASN A 309 12.24 -4.03 2.67
CA ASN A 309 13.39 -4.92 2.63
C ASN A 309 14.64 -4.25 3.25
N GLU A 310 15.78 -4.96 3.22
CA GLU A 310 17.02 -4.45 3.82
C GLU A 310 17.68 -3.33 3.00
N SER A 311 17.27 -3.08 1.76
CA SER A 311 17.83 -2.01 0.92
C SER A 311 17.19 -0.64 1.15
N GLU A 312 16.16 -0.54 2.00
CA GLU A 312 15.48 0.72 2.31
C GLU A 312 16.49 1.73 2.89
N PRO A 313 16.71 2.90 2.25
CA PRO A 313 17.81 3.78 2.60
C PRO A 313 17.57 4.56 3.90
N TYR A 314 16.32 4.92 4.18
CA TYR A 314 15.95 5.72 5.34
C TYR A 314 15.08 4.89 6.29
N GLN A 315 15.71 4.38 7.34
CA GLN A 315 15.07 3.59 8.38
C GLN A 315 15.50 4.09 9.77
N THR A 316 14.51 4.29 10.64
CA THR A 316 14.72 4.66 12.04
C THR A 316 13.66 4.00 12.92
N MET A 317 13.71 4.25 14.22
CA MET A 317 12.75 3.75 15.18
C MET A 317 12.32 4.87 16.12
N THR A 318 11.05 4.92 16.48
CA THR A 318 10.55 5.92 17.42
C THR A 318 11.12 5.71 18.83
N ASN A 319 11.36 6.79 19.56
CA ASN A 319 11.75 6.75 20.97
C ASN A 319 10.57 6.42 21.92
N GLU A 320 10.77 6.55 23.23
CA GLU A 320 9.72 6.28 24.23
C GLU A 320 8.53 7.25 24.19
N HIS A 321 8.70 8.40 23.55
CA HIS A 321 7.66 9.41 23.33
C HIS A 321 7.01 9.30 21.93
N GLY A 322 7.38 8.27 21.15
CA GLY A 322 6.87 8.08 19.79
C GLY A 322 7.50 9.02 18.76
N GLU A 323 8.59 9.71 19.09
CA GLU A 323 9.27 10.67 18.20
C GLU A 323 10.28 9.96 17.31
N TYR A 324 10.40 10.40 16.05
CA TYR A 324 11.40 9.90 15.09
C TYR A 324 12.08 11.06 14.33
N SER A 325 13.29 10.82 13.83
CA SER A 325 14.03 11.72 12.93
C SER A 325 14.77 10.95 11.85
N PHE A 326 14.83 11.54 10.66
CA PHE A 326 15.74 11.19 9.58
C PHE A 326 16.63 12.40 9.28
N GLU A 327 17.92 12.24 9.50
CA GLU A 327 18.90 13.28 9.19
C GLU A 327 19.40 13.14 7.75
N GLY A 328 19.65 14.27 7.10
CA GLY A 328 20.35 14.26 5.81
C GLY A 328 19.55 13.69 4.64
N VAL A 329 18.22 13.81 4.63
CA VAL A 329 17.39 13.26 3.55
C VAL A 329 17.62 14.02 2.25
N LEU A 330 17.84 13.27 1.16
CA LEU A 330 18.06 13.82 -0.17
C LEU A 330 16.76 14.41 -0.73
N PRO A 331 16.84 15.42 -1.62
CA PRO A 331 15.66 15.92 -2.33
C PRO A 331 14.99 14.80 -3.15
N GLY A 332 13.66 14.76 -3.11
CA GLY A 332 12.86 13.72 -3.72
C GLY A 332 11.43 13.70 -3.19
N SER A 333 10.67 12.68 -3.59
CA SER A 333 9.30 12.43 -3.16
C SER A 333 9.26 11.15 -2.34
N TYR A 334 8.66 11.21 -1.15
CA TYR A 334 8.71 10.11 -0.20
C TYR A 334 7.33 9.78 0.39
N LYS A 335 7.19 8.55 0.89
CA LYS A 335 6.07 8.12 1.74
C LYS A 335 6.59 7.48 3.01
N LEU A 336 5.83 7.65 4.09
CA LEU A 336 6.10 6.98 5.35
C LEU A 336 5.48 5.59 5.37
N TYR A 337 6.23 4.64 5.90
CA TYR A 337 5.78 3.30 6.26
C TYR A 337 6.19 2.99 7.68
N LEU A 338 5.38 2.21 8.38
CA LEU A 338 5.56 1.89 9.79
C LEU A 338 5.69 0.39 9.98
N GLY A 339 6.73 -0.04 10.71
CA GLY A 339 6.84 -1.39 11.26
C GLY A 339 6.27 -1.43 12.68
N LEU A 340 5.29 -2.28 12.91
CA LEU A 340 4.51 -2.35 14.15
C LEU A 340 4.40 -3.80 14.64
N ASN A 341 4.44 -3.96 15.96
CA ASN A 341 4.00 -5.19 16.59
C ASN A 341 2.47 -5.20 16.68
N ILE A 342 1.87 -6.38 16.75
CA ILE A 342 0.41 -6.55 16.82
C ILE A 342 -0.19 -5.72 17.96
N SER A 343 0.46 -5.71 19.13
CA SER A 343 0.03 -4.96 20.32
C SER A 343 -0.07 -3.45 20.12
N GLN A 344 0.71 -2.87 19.18
CA GLN A 344 0.71 -1.44 18.90
C GLN A 344 -0.46 -1.00 18.01
N ILE A 345 -0.87 -1.85 17.06
CA ILE A 345 -1.86 -1.52 16.03
C ILE A 345 -3.27 -2.08 16.30
N ASN A 346 -3.36 -3.09 17.15
CA ASN A 346 -4.62 -3.79 17.41
C ASN A 346 -5.73 -2.85 17.93
N GLY A 347 -6.84 -2.77 17.20
CA GLY A 347 -7.96 -1.85 17.49
C GLY A 347 -7.80 -0.45 16.90
N TRP A 348 -6.72 -0.21 16.17
CA TRP A 348 -6.37 1.08 15.59
C TRP A 348 -6.16 0.99 14.08
N THR A 349 -6.23 2.13 13.41
CA THR A 349 -5.95 2.29 11.99
C THR A 349 -5.22 3.60 11.74
N TRP A 350 -4.30 3.61 10.79
CA TRP A 350 -3.73 4.85 10.27
C TRP A 350 -4.60 5.30 9.08
N PRO A 351 -5.37 6.40 9.20
CA PRO A 351 -6.30 6.82 8.16
C PRO A 351 -5.57 7.53 7.01
N VAL A 352 -4.79 6.77 6.24
CA VAL A 352 -4.13 7.23 5.01
C VAL A 352 -4.62 6.43 3.80
N LEU A 353 -4.78 7.12 2.66
CA LEU A 353 -5.16 6.52 1.38
C LEU A 353 -3.90 6.18 0.57
N ALA A 354 -4.02 5.28 -0.41
CA ALA A 354 -2.87 4.81 -1.18
C ALA A 354 -2.17 5.91 -2.00
N ASP A 355 -2.95 6.83 -2.55
CA ASP A 355 -2.46 7.92 -3.38
C ASP A 355 -2.06 9.18 -2.58
N ASP A 356 -2.31 9.17 -1.26
CA ASP A 356 -2.00 10.26 -0.34
C ASP A 356 -0.66 10.07 0.39
N GLY A 357 -0.28 11.06 1.20
CA GLY A 357 0.84 10.95 2.15
C GLY A 357 2.23 11.18 1.54
N TRP A 358 2.31 11.85 0.39
CA TRP A 358 3.57 12.24 -0.23
C TRP A 358 4.24 13.39 0.53
N ILE A 359 5.55 13.23 0.76
CA ILE A 359 6.44 14.20 1.38
C ILE A 359 7.43 14.67 0.31
N ASP A 360 7.24 15.90 -0.19
CA ASP A 360 8.06 16.47 -1.24
C ASP A 360 9.21 17.31 -0.67
N LEU A 361 10.42 16.76 -0.79
CA LEU A 361 11.65 17.41 -0.36
C LEU A 361 12.27 18.15 -1.55
N LYS A 362 12.10 19.47 -1.55
CA LYS A 362 12.61 20.41 -2.56
C LYS A 362 13.84 21.19 -2.04
N GLY A 363 14.45 20.74 -0.94
CA GLY A 363 15.63 21.36 -0.32
C GLY A 363 15.30 22.26 0.87
N GLN A 364 14.16 22.03 1.53
CA GLN A 364 13.84 22.63 2.82
C GLN A 364 14.84 22.17 3.89
N ALA A 365 15.11 22.99 4.91
CA ALA A 365 16.02 22.56 5.99
C ALA A 365 15.40 21.47 6.88
N LYS A 366 14.10 21.61 7.20
CA LYS A 366 13.37 20.70 8.08
C LYS A 366 11.93 20.52 7.61
N VAL A 367 11.41 19.31 7.72
CA VAL A 367 10.02 18.92 7.48
C VAL A 367 9.54 18.09 8.68
N GLN A 368 8.27 18.28 9.08
CA GLN A 368 7.67 17.54 10.18
C GLN A 368 6.41 16.82 9.71
N GLU A 369 6.35 15.51 9.91
CA GLU A 369 5.23 14.66 9.51
C GLU A 369 4.76 13.77 10.66
N ASN A 370 3.61 14.10 11.23
CA ASN A 370 3.07 13.37 12.37
C ASN A 370 2.06 12.31 11.92
N VAL A 371 2.14 11.12 12.51
CA VAL A 371 1.19 10.03 12.33
C VAL A 371 0.29 9.93 13.55
N VAL A 372 -1.02 9.93 13.31
CA VAL A 372 -2.03 9.74 14.37
C VAL A 372 -2.92 8.56 14.03
N PHE A 373 -2.84 7.52 14.86
CA PHE A 373 -3.73 6.37 14.81
C PHE A 373 -5.11 6.74 15.34
N GLN A 374 -6.13 6.24 14.66
CA GLN A 374 -7.53 6.40 15.02
C GLN A 374 -8.12 5.06 15.43
N PRO A 375 -9.05 5.03 16.40
CA PRO A 375 -9.69 3.78 16.79
C PRO A 375 -10.53 3.24 15.64
N LEU A 376 -10.55 1.92 15.49
CA LEU A 376 -11.41 1.26 14.51
C LEU A 376 -12.87 1.54 14.80
N MET A 377 -13.62 1.86 13.75
CA MET A 377 -15.06 2.07 13.84
C MET A 377 -15.78 0.77 14.17
N LYS A 378 -16.71 0.84 15.13
CA LYS A 378 -17.52 -0.31 15.55
C LYS A 378 -18.68 -0.56 14.61
N LEU A 379 -18.82 -1.81 14.22
CA LEU A 379 -19.90 -2.30 13.36
C LEU A 379 -21.00 -2.92 14.21
N LYS A 380 -22.26 -2.75 13.79
CA LYS A 380 -23.44 -3.25 14.50
C LYS A 380 -24.15 -4.38 13.75
N PHE A 381 -24.33 -4.25 12.43
CA PHE A 381 -25.07 -5.24 11.64
C PHE A 381 -24.73 -5.12 10.13
N PRO A 382 -24.62 -6.23 9.38
CA PRO A 382 -24.62 -7.62 9.83
C PRO A 382 -23.27 -8.00 10.45
N VAL A 383 -23.27 -8.84 11.48
CA VAL A 383 -22.04 -9.26 12.17
C VAL A 383 -22.13 -10.74 12.52
N ASN A 384 -20.99 -11.38 12.79
CA ASN A 384 -20.90 -12.74 13.32
C ASN A 384 -21.64 -13.80 12.47
N GLU A 385 -21.44 -13.74 11.15
CA GLU A 385 -21.94 -14.71 10.18
C GLU A 385 -23.47 -14.73 10.00
N GLU A 386 -24.13 -13.59 10.25
CA GLU A 386 -25.57 -13.45 10.03
C GLU A 386 -26.01 -13.91 8.63
N VAL A 387 -27.15 -14.61 8.56
CA VAL A 387 -27.69 -15.15 7.30
C VAL A 387 -28.82 -14.28 6.80
N ILE A 388 -28.56 -13.54 5.73
CA ILE A 388 -29.51 -12.59 5.15
C ILE A 388 -30.31 -13.27 4.03
N ARG A 389 -31.64 -13.19 4.12
CA ARG A 389 -32.57 -13.75 3.12
C ARG A 389 -33.53 -12.73 2.54
N ASP A 390 -33.47 -11.50 3.02
CA ASP A 390 -34.35 -10.41 2.58
C ASP A 390 -33.87 -9.83 1.25
N LYS A 391 -34.79 -9.21 0.52
CA LYS A 391 -34.51 -8.53 -0.76
C LYS A 391 -33.67 -7.26 -0.62
N ALA A 392 -33.45 -6.81 0.61
CA ALA A 392 -32.67 -5.63 0.93
C ALA A 392 -31.77 -5.91 2.12
N LEU A 393 -30.50 -5.52 2.01
CA LEU A 393 -29.48 -5.69 3.03
C LEU A 393 -29.30 -4.39 3.79
N THR A 394 -29.35 -4.47 5.13
CA THR A 394 -29.12 -3.33 6.01
C THR A 394 -27.71 -3.42 6.57
N PHE A 395 -26.99 -2.30 6.55
CA PHE A 395 -25.70 -2.12 7.22
C PHE A 395 -25.80 -1.02 8.27
N GLU A 396 -25.25 -1.25 9.45
CA GLU A 396 -25.28 -0.32 10.59
C GLU A 396 -23.95 -0.28 11.34
N TRP A 397 -23.52 0.93 11.70
CA TRP A 397 -22.28 1.19 12.45
C TRP A 397 -22.47 2.30 13.49
N GLU A 398 -21.45 2.55 14.29
CA GLU A 398 -21.41 3.71 15.19
C GLU A 398 -21.02 4.99 14.43
N PRO A 399 -21.73 6.11 14.61
CA PRO A 399 -21.38 7.37 13.97
C PRO A 399 -20.00 7.86 14.45
N VAL A 400 -19.23 8.42 13.53
CA VAL A 400 -17.91 9.00 13.78
C VAL A 400 -18.04 10.52 13.90
N ALA A 401 -17.48 11.10 14.96
CA ALA A 401 -17.46 12.55 15.13
C ALA A 401 -16.68 13.23 14.00
N GLY A 402 -17.25 14.29 13.42
CA GLY A 402 -16.64 15.02 12.30
C GLY A 402 -16.83 14.38 10.92
N ALA A 403 -17.41 13.18 10.84
CA ALA A 403 -17.70 12.55 9.55
C ALA A 403 -18.87 13.27 8.86
N ALA A 404 -18.61 13.72 7.62
CA ALA A 404 -19.62 14.28 6.74
C ALA A 404 -20.31 13.18 5.91
N TYR A 405 -19.58 12.12 5.56
CA TYR A 405 -20.12 10.97 4.85
C TYR A 405 -19.31 9.69 5.10
N TYR A 406 -19.86 8.57 4.65
CA TYR A 406 -19.26 7.25 4.74
C TYR A 406 -19.26 6.53 3.38
N ASN A 407 -18.26 5.68 3.17
CA ASN A 407 -18.21 4.73 2.07
C ASN A 407 -18.33 3.30 2.61
N LEU A 408 -19.17 2.50 1.98
CA LEU A 408 -19.44 1.10 2.33
C LEU A 408 -18.69 0.19 1.35
N ASN A 409 -17.82 -0.65 1.89
CA ASN A 409 -17.06 -1.66 1.18
C ASN A 409 -17.61 -3.05 1.49
N VAL A 410 -17.77 -3.91 0.48
CA VAL A 410 -18.17 -5.32 0.67
C VAL A 410 -17.15 -6.19 -0.02
N GLY A 411 -16.62 -7.16 0.73
CA GLY A 411 -15.65 -8.12 0.25
C GLY A 411 -16.19 -9.53 0.12
N MET A 412 -15.48 -10.33 -0.66
CA MET A 412 -15.74 -11.74 -0.87
C MET A 412 -14.46 -12.55 -0.79
N LYS A 413 -14.57 -13.77 -0.26
CA LYS A 413 -13.49 -14.74 -0.28
C LYS A 413 -13.36 -15.36 -1.67
N LEU A 414 -12.13 -15.43 -2.16
CA LEU A 414 -11.73 -16.05 -3.42
C LEU A 414 -10.82 -17.25 -3.12
N LYS A 415 -10.50 -18.05 -4.14
CA LYS A 415 -9.58 -19.19 -3.98
C LYS A 415 -8.14 -18.74 -3.68
N SER A 416 -7.71 -17.65 -4.30
CA SER A 416 -6.36 -17.07 -4.18
C SER A 416 -6.29 -15.84 -3.27
N GLY A 417 -7.28 -15.61 -2.41
CA GLY A 417 -7.28 -14.48 -1.48
C GLY A 417 -8.68 -13.94 -1.20
N SER A 418 -8.81 -12.63 -1.15
CA SER A 418 -10.09 -11.94 -1.01
C SER A 418 -10.10 -10.70 -1.90
N SER A 419 -11.29 -10.23 -2.28
CA SER A 419 -11.47 -8.97 -2.99
C SER A 419 -12.51 -8.14 -2.24
N SER A 420 -12.34 -6.83 -2.19
CA SER A 420 -13.29 -5.88 -1.61
C SER A 420 -13.51 -4.72 -2.57
N ARG A 421 -14.73 -4.21 -2.60
CA ARG A 421 -15.12 -3.06 -3.45
C ARG A 421 -16.06 -2.15 -2.70
N THR A 422 -15.99 -0.86 -3.01
CA THR A 422 -16.97 0.12 -2.56
C THR A 422 -18.28 -0.09 -3.30
N VAL A 423 -19.33 -0.49 -2.59
CA VAL A 423 -20.66 -0.74 -3.17
C VAL A 423 -21.59 0.47 -3.02
N LYS A 424 -21.25 1.40 -2.12
CA LYS A 424 -22.00 2.64 -1.93
C LYS A 424 -21.13 3.72 -1.29
N GLN A 425 -21.22 4.94 -1.82
CA GLN A 425 -20.47 6.10 -1.33
C GLN A 425 -21.42 7.22 -0.88
N GLY A 426 -20.86 8.22 -0.17
CA GLY A 426 -21.58 9.44 0.17
C GLY A 426 -22.72 9.23 1.16
N ILE A 427 -22.67 8.17 1.97
CA ILE A 427 -23.73 7.88 2.94
C ILE A 427 -23.63 8.89 4.08
N VAL A 428 -24.69 9.65 4.39
CA VAL A 428 -24.67 10.70 5.43
C VAL A 428 -25.19 10.23 6.80
N THR A 429 -25.63 8.98 6.90
CA THR A 429 -26.16 8.36 8.13
C THR A 429 -25.34 7.13 8.51
N SER A 430 -25.33 6.75 9.80
CA SER A 430 -24.61 5.54 10.27
C SER A 430 -25.37 4.22 10.03
N ARG A 431 -26.29 4.24 9.06
CA ARG A 431 -27.14 3.14 8.62
C ARG A 431 -27.44 3.32 7.15
N VAL A 432 -27.38 2.24 6.39
CA VAL A 432 -27.82 2.23 4.99
C VAL A 432 -28.52 0.93 4.66
N GLN A 433 -29.53 1.02 3.81
CA GLN A 433 -30.14 -0.14 3.18
C GLN A 433 -29.78 -0.12 1.69
N ILE A 434 -29.41 -1.29 1.17
CA ILE A 434 -29.16 -1.50 -0.26
C ILE A 434 -30.03 -2.66 -0.76
N PRO A 435 -30.67 -2.55 -1.93
CA PRO A 435 -31.23 -3.69 -2.64
C PRO A 435 -30.19 -4.79 -2.80
N VAL A 436 -30.58 -6.06 -2.61
CA VAL A 436 -29.68 -7.19 -2.86
C VAL A 436 -29.30 -7.29 -4.34
N GLN A 437 -30.20 -6.87 -5.23
CA GLN A 437 -29.95 -6.81 -6.67
C GLN A 437 -28.72 -5.93 -7.01
N ASP A 438 -28.56 -4.79 -6.32
CA ASP A 438 -27.40 -3.91 -6.51
C ASP A 438 -26.07 -4.62 -6.25
N LEU A 439 -26.04 -5.60 -5.33
CA LEU A 439 -24.87 -6.45 -5.06
C LEU A 439 -24.69 -7.54 -6.13
N TYR A 440 -25.77 -8.18 -6.57
CA TYR A 440 -25.67 -9.22 -7.61
C TYR A 440 -25.20 -8.67 -8.95
N ASP A 441 -25.52 -7.41 -9.23
CA ASP A 441 -25.11 -6.74 -10.46
C ASP A 441 -23.71 -6.13 -10.37
N GLN A 442 -23.07 -6.16 -9.19
CA GLN A 442 -21.67 -5.74 -9.05
C GLN A 442 -20.75 -6.73 -9.77
N ILE A 443 -19.87 -6.17 -10.57
CA ILE A 443 -18.81 -6.93 -11.22
C ILE A 443 -17.61 -6.97 -10.27
N SER A 444 -17.40 -8.11 -9.61
CA SER A 444 -16.32 -8.32 -8.64
C SER A 444 -14.91 -8.29 -9.24
N GLY A 445 -14.79 -8.30 -10.57
CA GLY A 445 -13.54 -8.47 -11.29
C GLY A 445 -13.20 -9.96 -11.46
N VAL A 446 -12.46 -10.27 -12.51
CA VAL A 446 -12.06 -11.65 -12.83
C VAL A 446 -10.75 -11.97 -12.13
N SER A 447 -10.78 -12.97 -11.25
CA SER A 447 -9.59 -13.55 -10.66
C SER A 447 -9.19 -14.80 -11.43
N SER A 448 -7.88 -15.05 -11.46
CA SER A 448 -7.32 -16.25 -12.04
C SER A 448 -6.19 -16.78 -11.17
N TYR A 449 -5.90 -18.07 -11.30
CA TYR A 449 -4.81 -18.72 -10.60
C TYR A 449 -4.03 -19.62 -11.56
N SER A 450 -2.76 -19.82 -11.28
CA SER A 450 -1.90 -20.77 -11.97
C SER A 450 -1.04 -21.50 -10.94
N ASN A 451 -0.93 -22.82 -11.07
CA ASN A 451 0.02 -23.60 -10.27
C ASN A 451 1.34 -23.69 -11.03
N GLY A 452 2.09 -22.59 -11.09
CA GLY A 452 3.38 -22.52 -11.81
C GLY A 452 3.20 -22.54 -13.33
N ASN A 453 3.77 -23.55 -14.01
CA ASN A 453 3.83 -23.67 -15.47
C ASN A 453 2.48 -24.08 -16.13
N GLU A 454 1.41 -24.20 -15.35
CA GLU A 454 0.09 -24.54 -15.87
C GLU A 454 -0.55 -23.38 -16.65
N LYS A 455 -1.55 -23.71 -17.48
CA LYS A 455 -2.40 -22.68 -18.09
C LYS A 455 -3.16 -21.97 -16.97
N VAL A 456 -3.23 -20.64 -17.06
CA VAL A 456 -4.03 -19.80 -16.16
C VAL A 456 -5.48 -20.30 -16.19
N GLN A 457 -6.04 -20.55 -15.02
CA GLN A 457 -7.42 -20.94 -14.82
C GLN A 457 -8.18 -19.80 -14.15
N LEU A 458 -9.40 -19.53 -14.61
CA LEU A 458 -10.27 -18.57 -13.94
C LEU A 458 -10.74 -19.13 -12.59
N ASP A 459 -10.89 -18.26 -11.61
CA ASP A 459 -11.54 -18.60 -10.34
C ASP A 459 -13.07 -18.45 -10.50
N PRO A 460 -13.86 -19.55 -10.49
CA PRO A 460 -15.31 -19.46 -10.64
C PRO A 460 -16.00 -18.65 -9.53
N LEU A 461 -15.36 -18.51 -8.36
CA LEU A 461 -15.87 -17.66 -7.28
C LEU A 461 -15.89 -16.19 -7.68
N SER A 462 -14.87 -15.75 -8.42
CA SER A 462 -14.78 -14.36 -8.89
C SER A 462 -15.79 -14.04 -9.99
N LEU A 463 -16.16 -15.04 -10.81
CA LEU A 463 -17.15 -14.88 -11.88
C LEU A 463 -18.59 -14.85 -11.35
N LEU A 464 -18.92 -15.72 -10.39
CA LEU A 464 -20.26 -15.74 -9.76
C LEU A 464 -20.46 -14.60 -8.76
N GLY A 465 -19.37 -14.06 -8.21
CA GLY A 465 -19.38 -12.89 -7.35
C GLY A 465 -20.31 -13.02 -6.14
N TYR A 466 -21.12 -11.99 -5.90
CA TYR A 466 -22.04 -11.94 -4.76
C TYR A 466 -23.26 -12.87 -4.92
N ALA A 467 -23.54 -13.40 -6.12
CA ALA A 467 -24.62 -14.36 -6.34
C ALA A 467 -24.34 -15.76 -5.74
N ASN A 468 -23.10 -16.01 -5.29
CA ASN A 468 -22.74 -17.27 -4.66
C ASN A 468 -23.30 -17.38 -3.23
N THR A 469 -24.42 -18.09 -3.08
CA THR A 469 -25.10 -18.29 -1.78
C THR A 469 -24.31 -19.11 -0.75
N LYS A 470 -23.20 -19.71 -1.16
CA LYS A 470 -22.29 -20.48 -0.29
C LYS A 470 -21.08 -19.66 0.17
N ASN A 471 -20.84 -18.49 -0.42
CA ASN A 471 -19.68 -17.69 -0.05
C ASN A 471 -19.92 -16.93 1.26
N GLN A 472 -18.85 -16.73 2.02
CA GLN A 472 -18.82 -15.81 3.15
C GLN A 472 -18.38 -14.45 2.62
N PHE A 473 -19.16 -13.42 2.95
CA PHE A 473 -18.87 -12.04 2.58
C PHE A 473 -18.35 -11.28 3.78
N SER A 474 -17.42 -10.36 3.55
CA SER A 474 -16.96 -9.38 4.52
C SER A 474 -17.51 -8.00 4.19
N TRP A 475 -17.48 -7.06 5.12
CA TRP A 475 -17.77 -5.66 4.82
C TRP A 475 -17.01 -4.70 5.73
N GLY A 476 -16.92 -3.45 5.30
CA GLY A 476 -16.27 -2.39 6.05
C GLY A 476 -16.85 -1.05 5.69
N VAL A 477 -16.62 -0.06 6.54
CA VAL A 477 -17.04 1.31 6.35
C VAL A 477 -15.85 2.22 6.57
N GLU A 478 -15.71 3.22 5.72
CA GLU A 478 -14.75 4.30 5.83
C GLU A 478 -15.51 5.60 6.10
N ALA A 479 -15.02 6.40 7.03
CA ALA A 479 -15.63 7.67 7.43
C ALA A 479 -14.78 8.83 6.93
N TYR A 480 -15.40 9.83 6.30
CA TYR A 480 -14.71 10.95 5.68
C TYR A 480 -15.24 12.29 6.18
N SER A 481 -14.36 13.28 6.28
CA SER A 481 -14.74 14.68 6.53
C SER A 481 -15.29 15.35 5.27
N ALA A 482 -15.79 16.59 5.41
CA ALA A 482 -16.44 17.31 4.30
C ALA A 482 -15.52 17.56 3.11
N ASP A 483 -14.24 17.79 3.39
CA ASP A 483 -13.12 17.98 2.45
C ASP A 483 -12.58 16.67 1.85
N GLY A 484 -13.15 15.51 2.21
CA GLY A 484 -12.78 14.22 1.62
C GLY A 484 -11.61 13.50 2.28
N LYS A 485 -11.10 14.01 3.42
CA LYS A 485 -10.06 13.33 4.19
C LYS A 485 -10.64 12.12 4.94
N LEU A 486 -9.94 10.99 4.89
CA LEU A 486 -10.29 9.81 5.67
C LEU A 486 -10.08 10.09 7.17
N LEU A 487 -11.10 9.82 7.99
CA LEU A 487 -11.07 10.01 9.44
C LEU A 487 -10.77 8.71 10.18
N THR A 488 -11.47 7.63 9.82
CA THR A 488 -11.23 6.29 10.35
C THR A 488 -11.92 5.28 9.45
N ARG A 489 -11.72 4.00 9.72
CA ARG A 489 -12.33 2.89 9.02
C ARG A 489 -12.65 1.75 9.99
N SER A 490 -13.51 0.83 9.60
CA SER A 490 -13.89 -0.31 10.44
C SER A 490 -13.03 -1.54 10.19
N ASP A 491 -12.49 -1.68 8.99
CA ASP A 491 -11.58 -2.74 8.59
C ASP A 491 -10.15 -2.42 9.05
N GLY A 492 -9.48 -3.41 9.62
CA GLY A 492 -8.17 -3.24 10.22
C GLY A 492 -7.85 -4.36 11.19
N TYR A 493 -6.82 -4.15 12.00
CA TYR A 493 -6.24 -5.19 12.85
C TYR A 493 -7.10 -5.42 14.09
N ARG A 494 -7.85 -6.53 14.09
CA ARG A 494 -8.69 -7.00 15.20
C ARG A 494 -8.17 -8.36 15.67
N LEU A 495 -7.04 -8.34 16.35
CA LEU A 495 -6.25 -9.55 16.66
C LEU A 495 -6.43 -10.03 18.09
N SER A 496 -7.07 -9.25 18.96
CA SER A 496 -7.41 -9.65 20.33
C SER A 496 -8.87 -10.05 20.49
N ASN A 497 -9.14 -10.89 21.49
CA ASN A 497 -10.47 -11.45 21.76
C ASN A 497 -11.52 -10.39 22.16
N ASP A 498 -11.12 -9.20 22.64
CA ASP A 498 -12.01 -8.07 22.92
C ASP A 498 -12.48 -7.33 21.65
N LEU A 499 -11.77 -7.47 20.52
CA LEU A 499 -12.10 -6.84 19.23
C LEU A 499 -12.78 -7.78 18.23
N THR A 500 -12.91 -9.07 18.56
CA THR A 500 -13.63 -10.09 17.76
C THR A 500 -15.12 -10.15 18.06
N GLY A 501 -15.67 -9.29 18.93
CA GLY A 501 -17.08 -9.36 19.35
C GLY A 501 -18.10 -9.19 18.22
N ASN A 502 -17.79 -8.38 17.21
CA ASN A 502 -18.63 -8.11 16.04
C ASN A 502 -17.80 -8.24 14.76
N LEU A 503 -17.53 -9.47 14.33
CA LEU A 503 -16.81 -9.74 13.09
C LEU A 503 -17.68 -9.35 11.89
N PRO A 504 -17.15 -8.66 10.88
CA PRO A 504 -17.93 -8.13 9.77
C PRO A 504 -18.24 -9.18 8.71
N PHE A 505 -18.65 -10.38 9.11
CA PHE A 505 -18.93 -11.48 8.20
C PHE A 505 -20.42 -11.78 8.14
N PHE A 506 -20.91 -12.11 6.95
CA PHE A 506 -22.30 -12.52 6.72
C PHE A 506 -22.43 -13.48 5.54
N TYR A 507 -23.59 -14.12 5.43
CA TYR A 507 -23.98 -14.95 4.29
C TYR A 507 -25.22 -14.37 3.60
N LEU A 508 -25.17 -14.23 2.28
CA LEU A 508 -26.30 -13.78 1.48
C LEU A 508 -27.00 -14.97 0.82
N LYS A 509 -28.24 -15.26 1.25
CA LYS A 509 -29.04 -16.43 0.83
C LYS A 509 -30.48 -16.04 0.46
N GLU A 510 -30.66 -14.84 -0.11
CA GLU A 510 -31.93 -14.35 -0.66
C GLU A 510 -32.39 -15.25 -1.83
N ARG A 511 -31.48 -15.54 -2.76
CA ARG A 511 -31.75 -16.41 -3.92
C ARG A 511 -31.43 -17.89 -3.69
N LYS A 512 -31.77 -18.71 -4.69
CA LYS A 512 -31.25 -20.06 -4.89
C LYS A 512 -30.25 -20.06 -6.05
N MET A 513 -29.22 -20.90 -5.96
CA MET A 513 -28.32 -21.13 -7.09
C MET A 513 -29.04 -21.92 -8.20
N THR A 514 -28.93 -21.44 -9.44
CA THR A 514 -29.40 -22.12 -10.64
C THR A 514 -28.50 -23.33 -10.95
N ASP A 515 -28.89 -24.16 -11.90
CA ASP A 515 -28.01 -25.24 -12.36
C ASP A 515 -26.84 -24.72 -13.20
N ALA A 516 -27.00 -23.56 -13.83
CA ALA A 516 -25.91 -22.85 -14.50
C ALA A 516 -24.87 -22.36 -13.48
N ASP A 517 -25.30 -21.78 -12.35
CA ASP A 517 -24.42 -21.33 -11.26
C ASP A 517 -23.56 -22.48 -10.72
N LYS A 518 -24.19 -23.63 -10.45
CA LYS A 518 -23.50 -24.84 -9.97
C LYS A 518 -22.53 -25.39 -11.01
N THR A 519 -22.89 -25.29 -12.30
CA THR A 519 -22.03 -25.72 -13.41
C THR A 519 -20.81 -24.83 -13.54
N LEU A 520 -20.98 -23.51 -13.39
CA LEU A 520 -19.89 -22.53 -13.36
C LEU A 520 -18.93 -22.81 -12.20
N LEU A 521 -19.45 -22.97 -10.98
CA LEU A 521 -18.65 -23.28 -9.80
C LEU A 521 -17.89 -24.61 -9.89
N SER A 522 -18.33 -25.51 -10.78
CA SER A 522 -17.63 -26.77 -11.08
C SER A 522 -16.51 -26.61 -12.13
N GLY A 523 -16.20 -25.39 -12.56
CA GLY A 523 -15.16 -25.08 -13.56
C GLY A 523 -15.58 -25.32 -15.01
N LYS A 524 -16.86 -25.61 -15.29
CA LYS A 524 -17.35 -25.95 -16.64
C LYS A 524 -17.88 -24.70 -17.36
N LEU A 525 -16.97 -23.79 -17.72
CA LEU A 525 -17.30 -22.44 -18.22
C LEU A 525 -18.22 -22.45 -19.46
N ASP A 526 -17.81 -23.13 -20.54
CA ASP A 526 -18.59 -23.14 -21.80
C ASP A 526 -19.98 -23.75 -21.62
N LYS A 527 -20.09 -24.76 -20.76
CA LYS A 527 -21.39 -25.38 -20.44
C LYS A 527 -22.27 -24.41 -19.65
N ALA A 528 -21.70 -23.70 -18.67
CA ALA A 528 -22.44 -22.73 -17.88
C ALA A 528 -22.95 -21.57 -18.75
N GLU A 529 -22.10 -21.05 -19.66
CA GLU A 529 -22.49 -20.01 -20.61
C GLU A 529 -23.67 -20.44 -21.49
N ALA A 530 -23.62 -21.64 -22.07
CA ALA A 530 -24.70 -22.17 -22.88
C ALA A 530 -26.01 -22.30 -22.08
N MET A 531 -25.92 -22.63 -20.79
CA MET A 531 -27.08 -22.68 -19.90
C MET A 531 -27.64 -21.29 -19.59
N TYR A 532 -26.80 -20.31 -19.25
CA TYR A 532 -27.26 -18.93 -19.05
C TYR A 532 -27.89 -18.36 -20.31
N LYS A 533 -27.32 -18.62 -21.49
CA LYS A 533 -27.93 -18.23 -22.77
C LYS A 533 -29.30 -18.86 -22.95
N ALA A 534 -29.44 -20.16 -22.71
CA ALA A 534 -30.74 -20.84 -22.82
C ALA A 534 -31.77 -20.32 -21.79
N ASP A 535 -31.31 -19.90 -20.61
CA ASP A 535 -32.15 -19.27 -19.59
C ASP A 535 -32.63 -17.89 -20.06
N ALA A 536 -31.74 -17.04 -20.57
CA ALA A 536 -32.07 -15.72 -21.12
C ALA A 536 -32.89 -15.75 -22.41
N ASP A 537 -32.75 -16.79 -23.24
CA ASP A 537 -33.58 -16.99 -24.43
C ASP A 537 -35.03 -17.39 -24.06
N ARG A 538 -35.19 -18.12 -22.95
CA ARG A 538 -36.49 -18.54 -22.42
C ARG A 538 -37.19 -17.44 -21.63
N ASP A 539 -36.42 -16.65 -20.87
CA ASP A 539 -36.88 -15.46 -20.18
C ASP A 539 -35.97 -14.28 -20.54
N PRO A 540 -36.35 -13.45 -21.53
CA PRO A 540 -35.59 -12.28 -21.92
C PRO A 540 -35.37 -11.23 -20.83
N THR A 541 -36.06 -11.35 -19.70
CA THR A 541 -35.96 -10.47 -18.53
C THR A 541 -35.16 -11.08 -17.37
N ASP A 542 -34.58 -12.28 -17.56
CA ASP A 542 -33.69 -12.90 -16.57
C ASP A 542 -32.36 -12.14 -16.47
N MET A 543 -32.37 -11.12 -15.60
CA MET A 543 -31.21 -10.25 -15.36
C MET A 543 -30.00 -11.02 -14.87
N HIS A 544 -30.21 -12.08 -14.07
CA HIS A 544 -29.10 -12.89 -13.58
C HIS A 544 -28.43 -13.64 -14.72
N ALA A 545 -29.20 -14.30 -15.59
CA ALA A 545 -28.64 -15.00 -16.74
C ALA A 545 -27.86 -14.04 -17.67
N LEU A 546 -28.42 -12.86 -17.95
CA LEU A 546 -27.76 -11.83 -18.74
C LEU A 546 -26.46 -11.32 -18.08
N HIS A 547 -26.50 -11.01 -16.78
CA HIS A 547 -25.32 -10.59 -16.02
C HIS A 547 -24.23 -11.67 -16.01
N MET A 548 -24.61 -12.94 -15.84
CA MET A 548 -23.64 -14.03 -15.83
C MET A 548 -23.04 -14.30 -17.21
N MET A 549 -23.77 -14.07 -18.30
CA MET A 549 -23.18 -14.08 -19.64
C MET A 549 -22.10 -12.99 -19.76
N LEU A 550 -22.36 -11.78 -19.26
CA LEU A 550 -21.41 -10.67 -19.26
C LEU A 550 -20.11 -11.04 -18.52
N THR A 551 -20.20 -11.58 -17.30
CA THR A 551 -19.03 -11.95 -16.49
C THR A 551 -18.25 -13.13 -17.07
N VAL A 552 -18.94 -14.10 -17.69
CA VAL A 552 -18.27 -15.22 -18.39
C VAL A 552 -17.52 -14.73 -19.63
N LEU A 553 -18.11 -13.84 -20.43
CA LEU A 553 -17.43 -13.24 -21.58
C LEU A 553 -16.19 -12.45 -21.14
N GLU A 554 -16.27 -11.70 -20.03
CA GLU A 554 -15.12 -11.01 -19.44
C GLU A 554 -14.00 -11.99 -19.06
N GLY A 555 -14.37 -13.08 -18.40
CA GLY A 555 -13.44 -14.15 -18.06
C GLY A 555 -12.78 -14.76 -19.29
N LYS A 556 -13.52 -14.98 -20.38
CA LYS A 556 -12.98 -15.51 -21.64
C LYS A 556 -11.99 -14.54 -22.27
N MET A 557 -12.29 -13.24 -22.29
CA MET A 557 -11.38 -12.23 -22.82
C MET A 557 -10.06 -12.20 -22.05
N MET A 558 -10.09 -12.36 -20.71
CA MET A 558 -8.89 -12.44 -19.88
C MET A 558 -7.96 -13.61 -20.24
N LEU A 559 -8.52 -14.72 -20.76
CA LEU A 559 -7.72 -15.89 -21.16
C LEU A 559 -7.03 -15.73 -22.52
N ILE A 560 -7.34 -14.69 -23.30
CA ILE A 560 -6.76 -14.45 -24.63
C ILE A 560 -5.40 -13.75 -24.47
N ARG A 561 -4.31 -14.52 -24.63
CA ARG A 561 -2.94 -14.14 -24.28
C ARG A 561 -2.16 -13.36 -25.37
N GLY A 562 -2.68 -13.18 -26.58
CA GLY A 562 -1.96 -12.52 -27.67
C GLY A 562 -2.51 -11.18 -28.12
N ASP A 563 -1.64 -10.44 -28.82
CA ASP A 563 -1.87 -9.26 -29.65
C ASP A 563 -1.94 -9.60 -31.15
N GLY A 564 -1.89 -10.90 -31.48
CA GLY A 564 -2.09 -11.40 -32.83
C GLY A 564 -3.46 -11.02 -33.40
N LYS A 565 -3.53 -10.91 -34.72
CA LYS A 565 -4.77 -10.51 -35.42
C LYS A 565 -5.98 -11.39 -35.08
N ALA A 566 -5.80 -12.70 -35.01
CA ALA A 566 -6.88 -13.63 -34.68
C ALA A 566 -7.41 -13.45 -33.25
N ASP A 567 -6.53 -13.16 -32.30
CA ASP A 567 -6.88 -12.86 -30.91
C ASP A 567 -7.60 -11.51 -30.80
N THR A 568 -7.18 -10.54 -31.61
CA THR A 568 -7.84 -9.22 -31.72
C THR A 568 -9.25 -9.33 -32.28
N ASP A 569 -9.45 -10.09 -33.37
CA ASP A 569 -10.77 -10.29 -33.96
C ASP A 569 -11.71 -11.05 -33.01
N THR A 570 -11.17 -12.00 -32.25
CA THR A 570 -11.91 -12.74 -31.22
C THR A 570 -12.33 -11.81 -30.07
N LYS A 571 -11.42 -10.97 -29.56
CA LYS A 571 -11.74 -9.96 -28.53
C LYS A 571 -12.85 -9.03 -29.00
N LYS A 572 -12.76 -8.49 -30.21
CA LYS A 572 -13.81 -7.63 -30.79
C LYS A 572 -15.17 -8.32 -30.88
N ALA A 573 -15.20 -9.60 -31.25
CA ALA A 573 -16.44 -10.36 -31.34
C ALA A 573 -17.07 -10.64 -29.95
N LEU A 574 -16.24 -10.80 -28.92
CA LEU A 574 -16.72 -10.94 -27.53
C LEU A 574 -17.20 -9.60 -26.97
N GLU A 575 -16.46 -8.50 -27.20
CA GLU A 575 -16.86 -7.16 -26.80
C GLU A 575 -18.21 -6.76 -27.45
N ALA A 576 -18.42 -7.07 -28.73
CA ALA A 576 -19.70 -6.81 -29.40
C ALA A 576 -20.87 -7.55 -28.73
N GLN A 577 -20.68 -8.82 -28.35
CA GLN A 577 -21.69 -9.59 -27.62
C GLN A 577 -21.95 -9.02 -26.22
N GLN A 578 -20.91 -8.56 -25.52
CA GLN A 578 -21.09 -7.89 -24.23
C GLN A 578 -21.93 -6.61 -24.37
N VAL A 579 -21.71 -5.81 -25.41
CA VAL A 579 -22.48 -4.59 -25.65
C VAL A 579 -23.96 -4.87 -25.89
N GLU A 580 -24.30 -5.87 -26.71
CA GLU A 580 -25.70 -6.28 -26.92
C GLU A 580 -26.39 -6.69 -25.60
N ILE A 581 -25.66 -7.38 -24.72
CA ILE A 581 -26.16 -7.76 -23.39
C ILE A 581 -26.31 -6.54 -22.48
N LEU A 582 -25.32 -5.64 -22.47
CA LEU A 582 -25.34 -4.42 -21.67
C LEU A 582 -26.51 -3.51 -22.06
N GLU A 583 -26.77 -3.33 -23.34
CA GLU A 583 -27.90 -2.53 -23.84
C GLU A 583 -29.24 -3.06 -23.30
N ARG A 584 -29.41 -4.39 -23.25
CA ARG A 584 -30.59 -5.00 -22.63
C ARG A 584 -30.61 -4.82 -21.11
N LEU A 585 -29.48 -4.99 -20.44
CA LEU A 585 -29.38 -4.84 -19.00
C LEU A 585 -29.71 -3.42 -18.55
N VAL A 586 -29.27 -2.38 -19.26
CA VAL A 586 -29.60 -0.99 -18.89
C VAL A 586 -31.07 -0.64 -19.09
N GLU A 587 -31.79 -1.35 -19.97
CA GLU A 587 -33.25 -1.21 -20.10
C GLU A 587 -34.00 -1.89 -18.95
N LEU A 588 -33.49 -3.03 -18.45
CA LEU A 588 -34.11 -3.78 -17.36
C LEU A 588 -33.77 -3.20 -15.98
N TYR A 589 -32.51 -2.86 -15.76
CA TYR A 589 -31.99 -2.37 -14.49
C TYR A 589 -30.80 -1.40 -14.72
N PRO A 590 -31.07 -0.09 -14.81
CA PRO A 590 -30.03 0.88 -15.06
C PRO A 590 -29.11 1.04 -13.84
N THR A 591 -27.81 0.79 -14.04
CA THR A 591 -26.75 0.98 -13.04
C THR A 591 -25.64 1.85 -13.60
N ASP A 592 -24.92 2.54 -12.71
CA ASP A 592 -23.71 3.28 -13.06
C ASP A 592 -22.64 2.36 -13.67
N VAL A 593 -22.50 1.13 -13.17
CA VAL A 593 -21.57 0.12 -13.70
C VAL A 593 -21.84 -0.18 -15.18
N TYR A 594 -23.10 -0.46 -15.54
CA TYR A 594 -23.44 -0.80 -16.93
C TYR A 594 -23.28 0.41 -17.87
N TYR A 595 -23.68 1.60 -17.42
CA TYR A 595 -23.46 2.81 -18.21
C TYR A 595 -21.98 3.15 -18.37
N ASN A 596 -21.16 2.92 -17.35
CA ASN A 596 -19.71 3.09 -17.43
C ASN A 596 -19.10 2.15 -18.47
N TRP A 597 -19.51 0.87 -18.50
CA TRP A 597 -19.03 -0.08 -19.50
C TRP A 597 -19.41 0.32 -20.93
N LEU A 598 -20.64 0.76 -21.16
CA LEU A 598 -21.06 1.27 -22.46
C LEU A 598 -20.29 2.53 -22.85
N SER A 599 -20.16 3.50 -21.94
CA SER A 599 -19.33 4.69 -22.13
C SER A 599 -17.90 4.32 -22.53
N ASP A 600 -17.27 3.39 -21.81
CA ASP A 600 -15.91 2.93 -22.07
C ASP A 600 -15.76 2.27 -23.43
N TYR A 601 -16.75 1.47 -23.85
CA TYR A 601 -16.79 0.88 -25.18
C TYR A 601 -16.83 1.95 -26.26
N TYR A 602 -17.77 2.90 -26.20
CA TYR A 602 -17.90 3.95 -27.23
C TYR A 602 -16.73 4.94 -27.23
N PHE A 603 -16.09 5.17 -26.08
CA PHE A 603 -14.84 5.93 -26.00
C PHE A 603 -13.74 5.28 -26.85
N LYS A 604 -13.53 3.96 -26.73
CA LYS A 604 -12.53 3.23 -27.53
C LYS A 604 -12.80 3.28 -29.03
N GLN A 605 -14.07 3.34 -29.43
CA GLN A 605 -14.49 3.45 -30.84
C GLN A 605 -14.49 4.89 -31.38
N ALA A 606 -14.17 5.88 -30.53
CA ALA A 606 -14.35 7.30 -30.84
C ALA A 606 -15.79 7.66 -31.29
N ASP A 607 -16.80 6.91 -30.82
CA ASP A 607 -18.21 7.24 -31.01
C ASP A 607 -18.66 8.22 -29.94
N TRP A 608 -18.34 9.49 -30.17
CA TRP A 608 -18.56 10.56 -29.20
C TRP A 608 -20.03 10.79 -28.86
N ASN A 609 -20.96 10.48 -29.78
CA ASN A 609 -22.38 10.66 -29.53
C ASN A 609 -22.87 9.67 -28.46
N ASN A 610 -22.57 8.38 -28.65
CA ASN A 610 -22.95 7.36 -27.68
C ASN A 610 -22.13 7.47 -26.39
N TYR A 611 -20.83 7.79 -26.48
CA TYR A 611 -20.00 8.08 -25.31
C TYR A 611 -20.62 9.19 -24.44
N ASN A 612 -20.90 10.36 -25.02
CA ASN A 612 -21.46 11.51 -24.27
C ASN A 612 -22.84 11.16 -23.67
N ARG A 613 -23.67 10.40 -24.40
CA ARG A 613 -24.96 9.90 -23.90
C ARG A 613 -24.78 9.05 -22.64
N TYR A 614 -23.93 8.03 -22.70
CA TYR A 614 -23.75 7.11 -21.57
C TYR A 614 -22.99 7.75 -20.41
N TYR A 615 -22.00 8.61 -20.68
CA TYR A 615 -21.34 9.40 -19.64
C TYR A 615 -22.33 10.31 -18.88
N THR A 616 -23.25 10.97 -19.59
CA THR A 616 -24.31 11.77 -18.95
C THR A 616 -25.22 10.89 -18.08
N LEU A 617 -25.55 9.69 -18.54
CA LEU A 617 -26.33 8.73 -17.77
C LEU A 617 -25.58 8.27 -16.52
N VAL A 618 -24.29 7.95 -16.61
CA VAL A 618 -23.43 7.68 -15.44
C VAL A 618 -23.55 8.80 -14.42
N LYS A 619 -23.37 10.06 -14.83
CA LYS A 619 -23.48 11.21 -13.90
C LYS A 619 -24.88 11.36 -13.28
N SER A 620 -25.93 10.94 -13.98
CA SER A 620 -27.30 11.04 -13.48
C SER A 620 -27.65 9.98 -12.42
N VAL A 621 -26.99 8.81 -12.45
CA VAL A 621 -27.25 7.71 -11.51
C VAL A 621 -26.13 7.52 -10.47
N SER A 622 -24.92 7.98 -10.79
CA SER A 622 -23.77 7.88 -9.91
C SER A 622 -24.01 8.66 -8.63
N ARG A 623 -23.69 8.01 -7.52
CA ARG A 623 -23.65 8.62 -6.19
C ARG A 623 -22.21 8.77 -5.70
N MET A 624 -21.24 8.54 -6.59
CA MET A 624 -19.82 8.72 -6.27
C MET A 624 -19.53 10.20 -6.09
N LYS A 625 -18.88 10.51 -4.96
CA LYS A 625 -18.45 11.89 -4.65
C LYS A 625 -17.14 12.20 -5.36
N ASP A 626 -16.27 11.21 -5.48
CA ASP A 626 -15.05 11.30 -6.27
C ASP A 626 -15.34 10.85 -7.71
N ASN A 627 -15.21 11.78 -8.66
CA ASN A 627 -15.34 11.54 -10.09
C ASN A 627 -14.03 11.85 -10.83
N SER A 628 -12.92 12.02 -10.13
CA SER A 628 -11.66 12.48 -10.68
C SER A 628 -11.19 11.65 -11.89
N TYR A 629 -11.32 10.33 -11.82
CA TYR A 629 -10.99 9.43 -12.93
C TYR A 629 -11.91 9.61 -14.14
N SER A 630 -13.23 9.67 -13.91
CA SER A 630 -14.22 9.80 -14.98
C SER A 630 -14.19 11.18 -15.62
N ASP A 631 -13.92 12.23 -14.83
CA ASP A 631 -13.72 13.60 -15.29
C ASP A 631 -12.44 13.72 -16.12
N GLY A 632 -11.33 13.11 -15.71
CA GLY A 632 -10.10 13.08 -16.51
C GLY A 632 -10.29 12.39 -17.86
N LYS A 633 -10.96 11.23 -17.87
CA LYS A 633 -11.34 10.52 -19.10
C LYS A 633 -12.29 11.35 -19.98
N HIS A 634 -13.22 12.09 -19.39
CA HIS A 634 -14.11 12.99 -20.12
C HIS A 634 -13.38 14.19 -20.71
N GLY A 635 -12.40 14.74 -19.98
CA GLY A 635 -11.46 15.73 -20.50
C GLY A 635 -10.76 15.24 -21.78
N ILE A 636 -10.27 13.98 -21.78
CA ILE A 636 -9.69 13.36 -22.99
C ILE A 636 -10.72 13.30 -24.12
N ALA A 637 -11.94 12.84 -23.84
CA ALA A 637 -12.97 12.72 -24.85
C ALA A 637 -13.34 14.09 -25.48
N LEU A 638 -13.46 15.14 -24.66
CA LEU A 638 -13.73 16.51 -25.11
C LEU A 638 -12.56 17.06 -25.93
N MET A 639 -11.33 16.80 -25.49
CA MET A 639 -10.13 17.17 -26.22
C MET A 639 -10.11 16.52 -27.61
N LYS A 640 -10.40 15.22 -27.72
CA LYS A 640 -10.51 14.48 -29.00
C LYS A 640 -11.68 14.94 -29.88
N GLN A 641 -12.69 15.58 -29.29
CA GLN A 641 -13.80 16.25 -29.98
C GLN A 641 -13.47 17.70 -30.40
N GLU A 642 -12.20 18.12 -30.27
CA GLU A 642 -11.75 19.49 -30.55
C GLU A 642 -12.46 20.57 -29.70
N LYS A 643 -12.78 20.23 -28.44
CA LYS A 643 -13.38 21.12 -27.44
C LYS A 643 -12.40 21.44 -26.30
N PRO A 644 -11.31 22.18 -26.57
CA PRO A 644 -10.22 22.36 -25.62
C PRO A 644 -10.62 23.12 -24.35
N ASP A 645 -11.47 24.15 -24.48
CA ASP A 645 -11.91 24.96 -23.32
C ASP A 645 -12.73 24.13 -22.33
N GLU A 646 -13.65 23.28 -22.83
CA GLU A 646 -14.44 22.36 -21.99
C GLU A 646 -13.53 21.28 -21.37
N ALA A 647 -12.62 20.71 -22.16
CA ALA A 647 -11.67 19.70 -21.67
C ALA A 647 -10.80 20.22 -20.52
N ALA A 648 -10.34 21.48 -20.58
CA ALA A 648 -9.50 22.08 -19.55
C ALA A 648 -10.19 22.15 -18.18
N VAL A 649 -11.50 22.41 -18.14
CA VAL A 649 -12.29 22.40 -16.89
C VAL A 649 -12.26 21.03 -16.26
N TYR A 650 -12.53 19.99 -17.05
CA TYR A 650 -12.56 18.60 -16.58
C TYR A 650 -11.19 18.08 -16.14
N PHE A 651 -10.13 18.42 -16.88
CA PHE A 651 -8.78 18.06 -16.45
C PHE A 651 -8.39 18.75 -15.15
N LYS A 652 -8.74 20.03 -14.99
CA LYS A 652 -8.49 20.76 -13.75
C LYS A 652 -9.19 20.09 -12.56
N GLU A 653 -10.49 19.82 -12.69
CA GLU A 653 -11.27 19.13 -11.66
C GLU A 653 -10.70 17.73 -11.35
N SER A 654 -10.27 17.01 -12.39
CA SER A 654 -9.63 15.71 -12.24
C SER A 654 -8.34 15.78 -11.41
N VAL A 655 -7.38 16.64 -11.79
CA VAL A 655 -6.09 16.74 -11.07
C VAL A 655 -6.20 17.44 -9.71
N GLU A 656 -7.24 18.25 -9.47
CA GLU A 656 -7.48 18.83 -8.14
C GLU A 656 -8.07 17.82 -7.15
N ASN A 657 -8.74 16.77 -7.64
CA ASN A 657 -9.40 15.75 -6.82
C ASN A 657 -8.67 14.39 -6.81
N ASP A 658 -7.77 14.11 -7.75
CA ASP A 658 -6.94 12.90 -7.81
C ASP A 658 -5.53 13.19 -7.29
N SER A 659 -5.19 12.71 -6.09
CA SER A 659 -3.85 12.88 -5.52
C SER A 659 -2.76 12.15 -6.30
N SER A 660 -3.12 11.21 -7.19
CA SER A 660 -2.17 10.57 -8.09
C SER A 660 -1.80 11.47 -9.28
N HIS A 661 -2.61 12.49 -9.57
CA HIS A 661 -2.49 13.40 -10.71
C HIS A 661 -2.32 12.70 -12.07
N ARG A 662 -2.90 11.51 -12.26
CA ARG A 662 -2.60 10.63 -13.42
C ARG A 662 -2.85 11.25 -14.80
N PHE A 663 -3.71 12.27 -14.88
CA PHE A 663 -4.05 12.95 -16.12
C PHE A 663 -3.23 14.22 -16.38
N ILE A 664 -2.22 14.54 -15.53
CA ILE A 664 -1.44 15.77 -15.67
C ILE A 664 -0.71 15.85 -17.01
N GLY A 665 -0.18 14.74 -17.53
CA GLY A 665 0.48 14.71 -18.84
C GLY A 665 -0.43 15.22 -19.95
N THR A 666 -1.63 14.65 -20.06
CA THR A 666 -2.61 15.05 -21.06
C THR A 666 -3.10 16.49 -20.83
N TYR A 667 -3.24 16.91 -19.58
CA TYR A 667 -3.62 18.29 -19.26
C TYR A 667 -2.54 19.30 -19.70
N LEU A 668 -1.26 18.99 -19.49
CA LEU A 668 -0.14 19.79 -19.97
C LEU A 668 -0.12 19.87 -21.50
N ALA A 669 -0.37 18.76 -22.19
CA ALA A 669 -0.49 18.76 -23.65
C ALA A 669 -1.59 19.72 -24.13
N LEU A 670 -2.75 19.70 -23.48
CA LEU A 670 -3.85 20.61 -23.79
C LEU A 670 -3.46 22.08 -23.60
N HIS A 671 -2.86 22.44 -22.46
CA HIS A 671 -2.38 23.81 -22.20
C HIS A 671 -1.39 24.31 -23.27
N LEU A 672 -0.39 23.49 -23.59
CA LEU A 672 0.60 23.81 -24.63
C LEU A 672 -0.04 23.91 -26.02
N PHE A 673 -1.07 23.12 -26.31
CA PHE A 673 -1.85 23.23 -27.55
C PHE A 673 -2.66 24.52 -27.61
N MET A 674 -3.25 24.95 -26.49
CA MET A 674 -4.03 26.18 -26.36
C MET A 674 -3.17 27.45 -26.49
N GLY A 675 -1.85 27.33 -26.28
CA GLY A 675 -0.88 28.40 -26.53
C GLY A 675 -0.12 28.86 -25.29
N ASP A 676 -0.28 28.16 -24.17
CA ASP A 676 0.43 28.47 -22.94
C ASP A 676 1.94 28.25 -23.10
N SER A 677 2.70 29.00 -22.33
CA SER A 677 4.15 28.95 -22.34
C SER A 677 4.67 27.68 -21.67
N LEU A 678 5.90 27.27 -22.03
CA LEU A 678 6.59 26.18 -21.31
C LEU A 678 6.77 26.52 -19.81
N ASP A 679 6.83 27.80 -19.44
CA ASP A 679 6.96 28.23 -18.05
C ASP A 679 5.68 28.00 -17.24
N GLU A 680 4.51 28.26 -17.82
CA GLU A 680 3.22 27.92 -17.21
C GLU A 680 3.07 26.40 -17.10
N GLY A 681 3.47 25.65 -18.12
CA GLY A 681 3.49 24.19 -18.07
C GLY A 681 4.39 23.65 -16.94
N ILE A 682 5.59 24.21 -16.76
CA ILE A 682 6.51 23.83 -15.67
C ILE A 682 5.87 24.09 -14.31
N GLN A 683 5.23 25.26 -14.11
CA GLN A 683 4.54 25.57 -12.86
C GLN A 683 3.39 24.60 -12.58
N LEU A 684 2.63 24.24 -13.62
CA LEU A 684 1.53 23.30 -13.51
C LEU A 684 2.01 21.88 -13.15
N ALA A 685 3.08 21.40 -13.81
CA ALA A 685 3.71 20.12 -13.51
C ALA A 685 4.31 20.08 -12.09
N ALA A 686 4.89 21.19 -11.63
CA ALA A 686 5.43 21.30 -10.28
C ALA A 686 4.35 21.34 -9.19
N LYS A 687 3.14 21.82 -9.54
CA LYS A 687 1.96 21.85 -8.66
C LYS A 687 1.29 20.48 -8.56
N TYR A 688 1.23 19.74 -9.68
CA TYR A 688 0.57 18.43 -9.78
C TYR A 688 1.57 17.36 -10.25
N PRO A 689 2.53 16.95 -9.40
CA PRO A 689 3.49 15.91 -9.76
C PRO A 689 2.77 14.59 -10.01
N ASP A 690 3.11 13.91 -11.11
CA ASP A 690 2.56 12.60 -11.44
C ASP A 690 3.06 11.54 -10.44
N ARG A 691 2.12 10.89 -9.76
CA ARG A 691 2.39 9.85 -8.75
C ARG A 691 2.01 8.47 -9.21
N MET A 692 1.60 8.30 -10.46
CA MET A 692 1.27 6.99 -10.98
C MET A 692 2.51 6.10 -11.02
N MET A 693 2.33 4.85 -10.58
CA MET A 693 3.37 3.84 -10.62
C MET A 693 3.44 3.23 -12.03
N TYR A 694 4.11 3.92 -12.94
CA TYR A 694 4.51 3.35 -14.21
C TYR A 694 5.80 2.53 -14.03
N ASN A 695 6.07 1.59 -14.95
CA ASN A 695 7.37 0.91 -15.01
C ASN A 695 8.55 1.90 -15.11
N ASN A 696 8.30 3.10 -15.66
CA ASN A 696 9.22 4.23 -15.66
C ASN A 696 8.50 5.47 -15.10
N PRO A 697 8.78 5.90 -13.85
CA PRO A 697 8.18 7.10 -13.28
C PRO A 697 8.41 8.32 -14.18
N LEU A 698 7.35 9.07 -14.46
CA LEU A 698 7.40 10.24 -15.33
C LEU A 698 7.54 11.51 -14.50
N ASN A 699 8.56 12.31 -14.80
CA ASN A 699 8.72 13.64 -14.23
C ASN A 699 8.43 14.70 -15.30
N TRP A 700 7.16 15.13 -15.36
CA TRP A 700 6.70 16.12 -16.34
C TRP A 700 7.42 17.47 -16.22
N GLU A 701 7.77 17.88 -15.00
CA GLU A 701 8.53 19.13 -14.77
C GLU A 701 9.91 19.05 -15.43
N GLU A 702 10.64 17.95 -15.24
CA GLU A 702 11.95 17.72 -15.86
C GLU A 702 11.87 17.66 -17.39
N LEU A 703 10.84 17.01 -17.94
CA LEU A 703 10.60 16.95 -19.39
C LEU A 703 10.41 18.36 -19.97
N LEU A 704 9.59 19.20 -19.33
CA LEU A 704 9.34 20.57 -19.77
C LEU A 704 10.56 21.48 -19.58
N LEU A 705 11.34 21.31 -18.51
CA LEU A 705 12.61 22.02 -18.32
C LEU A 705 13.64 21.65 -19.40
N ALA A 706 13.67 20.38 -19.83
CA ALA A 706 14.50 19.95 -20.95
C ALA A 706 14.03 20.58 -22.27
N MET A 707 12.72 20.62 -22.53
CA MET A 707 12.15 21.29 -23.70
C MET A 707 12.42 22.79 -23.68
N LYS A 708 12.34 23.45 -22.52
CA LYS A 708 12.66 24.88 -22.37
C LYS A 708 14.10 25.16 -22.78
N ARG A 709 15.06 24.37 -22.30
CA ARG A 709 16.47 24.45 -22.74
C ARG A 709 16.60 24.23 -24.24
N GLU A 710 15.95 23.18 -24.77
CA GLU A 710 15.96 22.84 -26.18
C GLU A 710 15.38 23.92 -27.10
N SER A 711 14.37 24.65 -26.64
CA SER A 711 13.68 25.71 -27.39
C SER A 711 14.52 26.98 -27.57
N THR A 712 15.60 27.14 -26.79
CA THR A 712 16.43 28.35 -26.80
C THR A 712 17.03 28.57 -28.19
N GLY A 713 16.72 29.73 -28.81
CA GLY A 713 17.20 30.10 -30.14
C GLY A 713 16.43 29.49 -31.32
N LYS A 714 15.36 28.72 -31.09
CA LYS A 714 14.53 28.10 -32.15
C LYS A 714 13.18 28.82 -32.29
N ARG A 715 13.01 29.57 -33.39
CA ARG A 715 11.78 30.37 -33.62
C ARG A 715 10.53 29.53 -33.86
N ASP A 716 10.65 28.37 -34.49
CA ASP A 716 9.49 27.54 -34.89
C ASP A 716 9.13 26.45 -33.87
N TYR A 717 9.80 26.42 -32.70
CA TYR A 717 9.67 25.33 -31.73
C TYR A 717 8.22 25.13 -31.24
N SER A 718 7.54 26.22 -30.87
CA SER A 718 6.15 26.18 -30.40
C SER A 718 5.19 25.71 -31.49
N ALA A 719 5.41 26.13 -32.75
CA ALA A 719 4.57 25.70 -33.87
C ALA A 719 4.71 24.19 -34.13
N VAL A 720 5.94 23.67 -34.11
CA VAL A 720 6.20 22.23 -34.24
C VAL A 720 5.60 21.45 -33.08
N LEU A 721 5.76 21.92 -31.83
CA LEU A 721 5.18 21.28 -30.65
C LEU A 721 3.65 21.19 -30.77
N LYS A 722 2.99 22.30 -31.14
CA LYS A 722 1.53 22.35 -31.33
C LYS A 722 1.06 21.41 -32.44
N ASP A 723 1.83 21.27 -33.51
CA ASP A 723 1.56 20.29 -34.57
C ASP A 723 1.60 18.85 -34.04
N LYS A 724 2.61 18.49 -33.24
CA LYS A 724 2.72 17.14 -32.67
C LYS A 724 1.65 16.84 -31.62
N ILE A 725 1.32 17.80 -30.77
CA ILE A 725 0.20 17.64 -29.84
C ILE A 725 -1.13 17.50 -30.61
N ARG A 726 -1.32 18.21 -31.73
CA ARG A 726 -2.51 18.04 -32.57
C ARG A 726 -2.67 16.60 -33.07
N LEU A 727 -1.59 15.96 -33.49
CA LEU A 727 -1.63 14.55 -33.91
C LEU A 727 -2.11 13.63 -32.78
N TYR A 728 -1.65 13.88 -31.54
CA TYR A 728 -2.08 13.15 -30.35
C TYR A 728 -3.58 13.38 -30.05
N ILE A 729 -4.03 14.63 -30.11
CA ILE A 729 -5.45 14.99 -29.96
C ILE A 729 -6.32 14.28 -31.01
N GLN A 730 -5.83 14.18 -32.25
CA GLN A 730 -6.55 13.52 -33.34
C GLN A 730 -6.46 11.99 -33.32
N GLY A 731 -5.79 11.39 -32.32
CA GLY A 731 -5.62 9.94 -32.21
C GLY A 731 -4.74 9.35 -33.31
N LYS A 732 -3.82 10.14 -33.87
CA LYS A 732 -2.89 9.72 -34.93
C LYS A 732 -1.62 9.13 -34.33
N ASP A 733 -1.77 8.16 -33.44
CA ASP A 733 -0.68 7.61 -32.64
C ASP A 733 0.40 6.93 -33.49
N GLU A 734 0.01 6.30 -34.60
CA GLU A 734 0.96 5.69 -35.54
C GLU A 734 1.82 6.74 -36.27
N GLU A 735 1.25 7.89 -36.63
CA GLU A 735 2.03 9.00 -37.21
C GLU A 735 3.06 9.54 -36.20
N LEU A 736 2.66 9.62 -34.92
CA LEU A 736 3.56 10.05 -33.83
C LEU A 736 4.65 9.04 -33.48
N LYS A 737 4.33 7.74 -33.48
CA LYS A 737 5.32 6.67 -33.23
C LYS A 737 6.40 6.64 -34.32
N LEU A 738 5.99 6.83 -35.57
CA LEU A 738 6.90 6.84 -36.72
C LEU A 738 7.72 8.14 -36.83
N TRP A 739 7.27 9.22 -36.17
CA TRP A 739 8.00 10.47 -36.18
C TRP A 739 9.33 10.34 -35.44
N GLN A 740 10.43 10.52 -36.15
CA GLN A 740 11.77 10.63 -35.57
C GLN A 740 12.35 11.99 -35.95
N PRO A 741 12.71 12.85 -34.97
CA PRO A 741 13.37 14.10 -35.28
C PRO A 741 14.72 13.81 -35.95
N SER A 742 15.07 14.57 -37.00
CA SER A 742 16.40 14.42 -37.61
C SER A 742 17.48 14.76 -36.59
N ALA A 743 18.66 14.13 -36.71
CA ALA A 743 19.79 14.39 -35.81
C ALA A 743 20.13 15.90 -35.72
N ASP A 744 19.94 16.63 -36.82
CA ASP A 744 20.22 18.06 -36.93
C ASP A 744 19.09 18.97 -36.40
N SER A 745 17.87 18.44 -36.20
CA SER A 745 16.74 19.23 -35.70
C SER A 745 16.86 19.58 -34.21
N GLY A 746 17.59 18.76 -33.45
CA GLY A 746 17.75 18.90 -32.01
C GLY A 746 16.41 18.96 -31.26
N LEU A 747 15.43 18.11 -31.62
CA LEU A 747 14.10 18.04 -30.99
C LEU A 747 13.94 16.80 -30.07
N THR A 748 15.04 16.38 -29.45
CA THR A 748 15.11 15.17 -28.61
C THR A 748 14.25 15.27 -27.35
N ALA A 749 14.23 16.42 -26.67
CA ALA A 749 13.40 16.66 -25.50
C ALA A 749 11.92 16.68 -25.86
N MET A 750 11.55 17.32 -26.98
CA MET A 750 10.18 17.26 -27.51
C MET A 750 9.75 15.82 -27.80
N LYS A 751 10.62 15.02 -28.44
CA LYS A 751 10.32 13.60 -28.71
C LYS A 751 10.07 12.82 -27.42
N LYS A 752 10.90 13.00 -26.40
CA LYS A 752 10.70 12.37 -25.08
C LYS A 752 9.38 12.76 -24.42
N PHE A 753 8.99 14.04 -24.53
CA PHE A 753 7.69 14.49 -24.03
C PHE A 753 6.52 13.83 -24.78
N MET A 754 6.59 13.76 -26.11
CA MET A 754 5.56 13.07 -26.91
C MET A 754 5.52 11.56 -26.61
N ASP A 755 6.66 10.92 -26.40
CA ASP A 755 6.73 9.50 -26.03
C ASP A 755 6.12 9.25 -24.66
N ALA A 756 6.35 10.14 -23.70
CA ALA A 756 5.70 10.08 -22.39
C ALA A 756 4.18 10.23 -22.52
N LEU A 757 3.67 11.15 -23.36
CA LEU A 757 2.24 11.30 -23.62
C LEU A 757 1.61 10.03 -24.20
N GLN A 758 2.32 9.33 -25.10
CA GLN A 758 1.83 8.07 -25.68
C GLN A 758 1.83 6.90 -24.69
N GLN A 759 2.59 6.99 -23.59
CA GLN A 759 2.61 5.97 -22.54
C GLN A 759 1.44 6.12 -21.57
N VAL A 760 0.91 7.34 -21.40
CA VAL A 760 -0.15 7.64 -20.41
C VAL A 760 -1.53 7.89 -21.04
N GLY A 761 -1.58 8.12 -22.36
CA GLY A 761 -2.72 8.64 -23.10
C GLY A 761 -3.68 7.62 -23.72
#